data_AF-A0A9E4BYG7-F1
#
_entry.id   AF-A0A9E4BYG7-F1
#
_cell.length_a   1.000
_cell.length_b   1.000
_cell.length_c   1.000
_cell.angle_alpha   90.00
_cell.angle_beta   90.00
_cell.angle_gamma   90.00
#
_symmetry.space_group_name_H-M   'P 1'
#
loop_
_entity.id
_entity.type
_entity.pdbx_description
1 polymer ?
#
loop_
_entity_poly.entity_id
_entity_poly.type
_entity_poly.pdbx_seq_one_letter_code
_entity_poly.pdbx_strand_id
1 'polypeptide(L)'
;MVERWGVYELTLTGPATGNPFVDVELTAEFALNGRVFEPHGFYDGDGVYKIRFMPDAVGEWTYITKSNHAALDGQTGQFTCVAPSADNHGPVRVHNDFYFQYADGTPYHQFGTTCYAWAHQGEAMEEQTLQTLANAPFNKLRMCIFPKDYVYNKNEPIYYPFEGTPLKDWDFTRFNPEFWRHFEQRVGDLLHLGIEADLILFHTYDRWDFENMDAASDDRYIRYAVARLAAFRNVWWSLANEYDFMPAKEESDWDRFFQIIRDHDPYQRLRGIHNGRRWYDHSKPWVTHTSIQTSNMEHGIRYRSQYQKPVIYDECRYEGDVPQGWGNISAQQMVQHFWAGTVAGCYVGHGETYKHPEDLLWWAKGGVLHGESPQRIAFLKSFMAAAPAFDELEPIGDDSGRYVLAKPGEYYLVYTTNPQTIILELSGNQPYKIDGVDTWNMEVVPIGTAQPGAYTFAAPYSDFAYRFTPYAPGEKIRPEAKASADVLQGNAPLAVTFSAAGDLQHHWDFGDGTTASESNPTHVYENFGQYTATLTVTDAEGTTSTTALAINVLPQAPADIGKYTTFPGSHDGLVFLWETADSDNAILEASGEATHICEIEARAGATIAEDGQMELTNGAFVAKNAADWVLSSCQQSNQLTIECLVTTDNLDQSGPARIVSFSQDATNRNFTLGQAGNRFAVRIRTPRTGANAQGGEFSFGTIEAGKPTHVIVSYFPGNIYCYVDGALVYSGSGIQGEFNNWELYPLLFGDEASGGRDWHGKLSRVAIYSRFVGLEEAAQKFKMSK
;
A
#
# COMPACT_ATOMS: atom_id res chain seq x y z
N MET A 1 43.21 12.32 7.01
CA MET A 1 42.88 10.89 7.14
C MET A 1 41.41 10.74 6.77
N VAL A 2 41.04 9.66 6.09
CA VAL A 2 39.65 9.37 5.68
C VAL A 2 39.35 7.91 6.04
N GLU A 3 38.14 7.58 6.42
CA GLU A 3 37.76 6.18 6.62
C GLU A 3 37.64 5.44 5.29
N ARG A 4 37.86 4.12 5.31
CA ARG A 4 37.40 3.25 4.22
C ARG A 4 35.91 3.49 4.00
N TRP A 5 35.50 3.67 2.74
CA TRP A 5 34.16 4.05 2.32
C TRP A 5 33.68 5.45 2.78
N GLY A 6 34.58 6.27 3.32
CA GLY A 6 34.38 7.71 3.47
C GLY A 6 34.70 8.47 2.17
N VAL A 7 34.44 9.78 2.14
CA VAL A 7 34.73 10.63 0.98
C VAL A 7 36.04 11.37 1.22
N TYR A 8 37.02 11.16 0.35
CA TYR A 8 38.18 12.04 0.19
C TYR A 8 37.87 13.08 -0.89
N GLU A 9 38.04 14.36 -0.59
CA GLU A 9 37.82 15.45 -1.54
C GLU A 9 39.14 16.19 -1.82
N LEU A 10 39.57 16.13 -3.07
CA LEU A 10 40.65 16.97 -3.59
C LEU A 10 40.03 18.27 -4.11
N THR A 11 40.52 19.41 -3.62
CA THR A 11 40.13 20.74 -4.11
C THR A 11 41.30 21.41 -4.80
N LEU A 12 41.07 21.91 -6.01
CA LEU A 12 42.06 22.57 -6.86
C LEU A 12 41.54 23.95 -7.31
N THR A 13 42.47 24.84 -7.63
CA THR A 13 42.16 26.14 -8.24
C THR A 13 42.58 26.14 -9.70
N GLY A 14 41.67 26.48 -10.59
CA GLY A 14 41.86 26.44 -12.04
C GLY A 14 41.26 27.66 -12.75
N PRO A 15 41.09 27.59 -14.08
CA PRO A 15 40.51 28.69 -14.84
C PRO A 15 39.04 28.91 -14.47
N ALA A 16 38.63 30.17 -14.37
CA ALA A 16 37.24 30.58 -14.15
C ALA A 16 36.62 31.27 -15.38
N THR A 17 37.42 31.54 -16.42
CA THR A 17 36.97 32.18 -17.67
C THR A 17 36.51 31.14 -18.70
N GLY A 18 35.68 31.54 -19.66
CA GLY A 18 35.08 30.61 -20.63
C GLY A 18 33.89 29.86 -20.02
N ASN A 19 33.67 28.61 -20.43
CA ASN A 19 32.76 27.69 -19.76
C ASN A 19 33.52 26.51 -19.12
N PRO A 20 33.99 26.67 -17.88
CA PRO A 20 34.64 25.61 -17.10
C PRO A 20 33.92 24.25 -17.04
N PHE A 21 32.60 24.24 -17.15
CA PHE A 21 31.80 23.01 -17.09
C PHE A 21 31.90 22.17 -18.38
N VAL A 22 32.38 22.76 -19.48
CA VAL A 22 32.50 22.12 -20.80
C VAL A 22 33.94 22.13 -21.30
N ASP A 23 34.66 23.23 -21.10
CA ASP A 23 35.97 23.47 -21.69
C ASP A 23 37.10 22.76 -20.93
N VAL A 24 36.86 22.31 -19.70
CA VAL A 24 37.88 21.72 -18.83
C VAL A 24 37.57 20.26 -18.54
N GLU A 25 38.52 19.40 -18.88
CA GLU A 25 38.53 18.00 -18.52
C GLU A 25 39.40 17.81 -17.27
N LEU A 26 38.91 17.05 -16.29
CA LEU A 26 39.64 16.76 -15.06
C LEU A 26 39.34 15.33 -14.60
N THR A 27 40.38 14.53 -14.39
CA THR A 27 40.33 13.24 -13.70
C THR A 27 41.51 13.14 -12.71
N ALA A 28 41.51 12.13 -11.85
CA ALA A 28 42.71 11.75 -11.11
C ALA A 28 42.83 10.24 -10.96
N GLU A 29 44.04 9.73 -11.15
CA GLU A 29 44.38 8.36 -10.83
C GLU A 29 44.68 8.26 -9.34
N PHE A 30 43.81 7.60 -8.58
CA PHE A 30 44.04 7.22 -7.18
C PHE A 30 44.61 5.82 -7.12
N ALA A 31 45.79 5.66 -6.50
CA ALA A 31 46.53 4.41 -6.50
C ALA A 31 46.89 3.89 -5.11
N LEU A 32 46.69 2.59 -4.90
CA LEU A 32 47.17 1.83 -3.74
C LEU A 32 47.53 0.41 -4.20
N ASN A 33 48.75 -0.05 -3.87
CA ASN A 33 49.21 -1.42 -4.15
C ASN A 33 49.02 -1.87 -5.62
N GLY A 34 49.24 -0.96 -6.57
CA GLY A 34 49.10 -1.23 -8.00
C GLY A 34 47.65 -1.25 -8.53
N ARG A 35 46.64 -1.07 -7.67
CA ARG A 35 45.27 -0.82 -8.08
C ARG A 35 45.08 0.68 -8.34
N VAL A 36 44.37 1.03 -9.42
CA VAL A 36 44.11 2.41 -9.83
C VAL A 36 42.61 2.62 -10.05
N PHE A 37 42.10 3.74 -9.55
CA PHE A 37 40.76 4.25 -9.83
C PHE A 37 40.88 5.63 -10.48
N GLU A 38 40.03 5.91 -11.46
CA GLU A 38 40.06 7.18 -12.20
C GLU A 38 38.71 7.90 -12.13
N PRO A 39 38.28 8.41 -10.95
CA PRO A 39 37.10 9.27 -10.86
C PRO A 39 37.29 10.56 -11.68
N HIS A 40 36.18 11.04 -12.25
CA HIS A 40 36.10 12.35 -12.87
C HIS A 40 36.01 13.45 -11.82
N GLY A 41 36.66 14.57 -12.11
CA GLY A 41 36.49 15.84 -11.42
C GLY A 41 35.34 16.66 -11.98
N PHE A 42 35.01 17.74 -11.28
CA PHE A 42 33.96 18.67 -11.66
C PHE A 42 34.34 20.10 -11.26
N TYR A 43 33.81 21.07 -12.00
CA TYR A 43 33.87 22.48 -11.63
C TYR A 43 32.79 22.79 -10.58
N ASP A 44 33.14 23.53 -9.54
CA ASP A 44 32.27 23.85 -8.41
C ASP A 44 32.06 25.37 -8.24
N GLY A 45 32.28 26.17 -9.29
CA GLY A 45 32.16 27.63 -9.24
C GLY A 45 33.42 28.35 -8.78
N ASP A 46 33.51 29.65 -9.07
CA ASP A 46 34.58 30.57 -8.60
C ASP A 46 36.02 30.07 -8.80
N GLY A 47 36.30 29.38 -9.91
CA GLY A 47 37.63 28.83 -10.20
C GLY A 47 37.99 27.58 -9.38
N VAL A 48 37.03 27.02 -8.63
CA VAL A 48 37.21 25.83 -7.79
C VAL A 48 36.85 24.58 -8.59
N TYR A 49 37.74 23.60 -8.55
CA TYR A 49 37.54 22.27 -9.12
C TYR A 49 37.70 21.22 -8.03
N LYS A 50 36.91 20.16 -8.10
CA LYS A 50 36.92 19.10 -7.09
C LYS A 50 36.99 17.73 -7.74
N ILE A 51 37.62 16.79 -7.05
CA ILE A 51 37.57 15.36 -7.35
C ILE A 51 37.23 14.64 -6.05
N ARG A 52 36.17 13.83 -6.06
CA ARG A 52 35.76 13.03 -4.91
C ARG A 52 36.12 11.57 -5.12
N PHE A 53 36.80 11.00 -4.14
CA PHE A 53 37.23 9.61 -4.15
C PHE A 53 36.77 8.87 -2.89
N MET A 54 36.16 7.69 -3.08
CA MET A 54 35.80 6.79 -1.97
C MET A 54 36.80 5.62 -1.90
N PRO A 55 37.80 5.64 -1.01
CA PRO A 55 38.75 4.54 -0.89
C PRO A 55 38.08 3.29 -0.32
N ASP A 56 38.39 2.12 -0.88
CA ASP A 56 37.83 0.82 -0.47
C ASP A 56 38.84 -0.06 0.28
N ALA A 57 40.04 0.46 0.58
CA ALA A 57 41.09 -0.25 1.30
C ALA A 57 41.89 0.69 2.22
N VAL A 58 42.20 0.20 3.41
CA VAL A 58 43.07 0.87 4.40
C VAL A 58 44.49 0.94 3.86
N GLY A 59 45.15 2.09 4.01
CA GLY A 59 46.51 2.30 3.53
C GLY A 59 46.80 3.73 3.14
N GLU A 60 48.02 3.97 2.67
CA GLU A 60 48.43 5.25 2.10
C GLU A 60 48.12 5.27 0.60
N TRP A 61 47.12 6.06 0.23
CA TRP A 61 46.73 6.27 -1.17
C TRP A 61 47.51 7.44 -1.74
N THR A 62 47.90 7.32 -3.00
CA THR A 62 48.51 8.41 -3.78
C THR A 62 47.56 8.83 -4.89
N TYR A 63 47.69 10.06 -5.37
CA TYR A 63 46.98 10.50 -6.57
C TYR A 63 47.86 11.29 -7.51
N ILE A 64 47.50 11.26 -8.80
CA ILE A 64 47.97 12.17 -9.83
C ILE A 64 46.78 12.63 -10.69
N THR A 65 46.61 13.94 -10.85
CA THR A 65 45.53 14.50 -11.69
C THR A 65 45.91 14.50 -13.16
N LYS A 66 44.90 14.41 -14.03
CA LYS A 66 45.01 14.62 -15.48
C LYS A 66 44.02 15.69 -15.91
N SER A 67 44.48 16.66 -16.69
CA SER A 67 43.62 17.72 -17.22
C SER A 67 44.14 18.27 -18.54
N ASN A 68 43.23 18.77 -19.37
CA ASN A 68 43.59 19.57 -20.54
C ASN A 68 44.09 20.98 -20.18
N HIS A 69 44.09 21.36 -18.89
CA HIS A 69 44.57 22.64 -18.41
C HIS A 69 45.75 22.50 -17.43
N ALA A 70 46.87 23.19 -17.71
CA ALA A 70 48.13 23.02 -16.99
C ALA A 70 48.06 23.31 -15.48
N ALA A 71 47.15 24.19 -15.03
CA ALA A 71 46.96 24.48 -13.61
C ALA A 71 46.36 23.30 -12.82
N LEU A 72 45.69 22.37 -13.52
CA LEU A 72 44.99 21.24 -12.94
C LEU A 72 45.65 19.89 -13.29
N ASP A 73 46.52 19.86 -14.30
CA ASP A 73 47.22 18.66 -14.78
C ASP A 73 48.45 18.33 -13.90
N GLY A 74 48.73 17.03 -13.74
CA GLY A 74 49.93 16.52 -13.10
C GLY A 74 50.08 16.87 -11.60
N GLN A 75 49.01 17.28 -10.93
CA GLN A 75 49.01 17.55 -9.49
C GLN A 75 49.07 16.23 -8.74
N THR A 76 50.00 16.10 -7.80
CA THR A 76 50.20 14.86 -7.03
C THR A 76 49.99 15.07 -5.54
N GLY A 77 49.52 14.05 -4.84
CA GLY A 77 49.48 14.04 -3.39
C GLY A 77 49.21 12.67 -2.81
N GLN A 78 49.02 12.63 -1.49
CA GLN A 78 48.72 11.40 -0.77
C GLN A 78 47.78 11.64 0.40
N PHE A 79 47.06 10.59 0.81
CA PHE A 79 46.26 10.59 2.02
C PHE A 79 46.20 9.19 2.63
N THR A 80 45.95 9.12 3.94
CA THR A 80 45.79 7.85 4.65
C THR A 80 44.31 7.49 4.76
N CYS A 81 43.95 6.33 4.22
CA CYS A 81 42.69 5.64 4.48
C CYS A 81 42.82 4.79 5.74
N VAL A 82 41.92 4.96 6.71
CA VAL A 82 41.87 4.22 7.99
C VAL A 82 40.72 3.23 8.01
N ALA A 83 40.67 2.37 9.03
CA ALA A 83 39.56 1.44 9.24
C ALA A 83 38.23 2.21 9.37
N PRO A 84 37.11 1.64 8.89
CA PRO A 84 35.81 2.28 9.04
C PRO A 84 35.37 2.29 10.51
N SER A 85 34.57 3.29 10.89
CA SER A 85 33.79 3.29 12.13
C SER A 85 32.79 2.12 12.16
N ALA A 86 32.30 1.77 13.36
CA ALA A 86 31.42 0.61 13.56
C ALA A 86 30.13 0.66 12.72
N ASP A 87 29.59 1.87 12.54
CA ASP A 87 28.35 2.11 11.78
C ASP A 87 28.61 2.37 10.29
N ASN A 88 29.88 2.31 9.84
CA ASN A 88 30.26 2.47 8.45
C ASN A 88 30.46 1.09 7.78
N HIS A 89 29.35 0.54 7.30
CA HIS A 89 29.29 -0.76 6.62
C HIS A 89 29.76 -0.71 5.14
N GLY A 90 30.05 0.49 4.63
CA GLY A 90 30.31 0.72 3.21
C GLY A 90 29.03 0.72 2.36
N PRO A 91 29.14 0.69 1.02
CA PRO A 91 27.98 0.74 0.14
C PRO A 91 27.21 -0.59 0.05
N VAL A 92 25.92 -0.49 -0.26
CA VAL A 92 25.07 -1.65 -0.57
C VAL A 92 25.38 -2.19 -1.98
N ARG A 93 25.38 -3.51 -2.13
CA ARG A 93 25.55 -4.24 -3.38
C ARG A 93 24.61 -5.45 -3.46
N VAL A 94 24.35 -5.92 -4.68
CA VAL A 94 23.65 -7.19 -4.90
C VAL A 94 24.44 -8.36 -4.30
N HIS A 95 23.73 -9.32 -3.71
CA HIS A 95 24.23 -10.54 -3.10
C HIS A 95 23.37 -11.73 -3.50
N ASN A 96 24.00 -12.87 -3.85
CA ASN A 96 23.34 -14.14 -4.21
C ASN A 96 22.13 -13.96 -5.13
N ASP A 97 22.33 -13.22 -6.22
CA ASP A 97 21.37 -12.87 -7.28
C ASP A 97 20.14 -12.04 -6.86
N PHE A 98 19.65 -12.18 -5.64
CA PHE A 98 18.34 -11.65 -5.24
C PHE A 98 18.34 -10.76 -4.01
N TYR A 99 19.45 -10.71 -3.28
CA TYR A 99 19.54 -10.05 -2.00
C TYR A 99 20.48 -8.85 -2.06
N PHE A 100 20.55 -8.14 -0.94
CA PHE A 100 21.48 -7.03 -0.78
C PHE A 100 22.32 -7.23 0.46
N GLN A 101 23.57 -6.77 0.38
CA GLN A 101 24.48 -6.71 1.51
C GLN A 101 25.32 -5.45 1.43
N TYR A 102 25.76 -4.95 2.57
CA TYR A 102 26.79 -3.93 2.63
C TYR A 102 28.16 -4.49 2.23
N ALA A 103 29.12 -3.60 1.96
CA ALA A 103 30.46 -3.97 1.51
C ALA A 103 31.27 -4.74 2.57
N ASP A 104 30.97 -4.55 3.86
CA ASP A 104 31.56 -5.31 4.97
C ASP A 104 30.98 -6.72 5.16
N GLY A 105 29.91 -7.06 4.44
CA GLY A 105 29.20 -8.35 4.53
C GLY A 105 27.96 -8.32 5.42
N THR A 106 27.63 -7.18 6.04
CA THR A 106 26.39 -7.03 6.80
C THR A 106 25.18 -7.14 5.87
N PRO A 107 24.18 -8.00 6.13
CA PRO A 107 22.98 -8.09 5.31
C PRO A 107 22.21 -6.77 5.26
N TYR A 108 21.65 -6.43 4.09
CA TYR A 108 20.79 -5.26 3.93
C TYR A 108 19.38 -5.71 3.52
N HIS A 109 18.41 -5.53 4.42
CA HIS A 109 17.00 -5.69 4.10
C HIS A 109 16.40 -4.30 3.92
N GLN A 110 15.99 -3.99 2.68
CA GLN A 110 15.42 -2.69 2.35
C GLN A 110 14.01 -2.54 2.92
N PHE A 111 13.77 -1.39 3.56
CA PHE A 111 12.48 -0.86 3.98
C PHE A 111 12.46 0.61 3.57
N GLY A 112 11.87 0.91 2.42
CA GLY A 112 11.97 2.25 1.83
C GLY A 112 10.76 3.12 2.11
N THR A 113 10.91 4.42 1.89
CA THR A 113 9.80 5.37 1.77
C THR A 113 10.01 6.31 0.59
N THR A 114 8.97 7.05 0.23
CA THR A 114 8.96 7.96 -0.93
C THR A 114 8.74 9.39 -0.47
N CYS A 115 9.63 10.29 -0.88
CA CYS A 115 9.56 11.71 -0.57
C CYS A 115 10.23 12.50 -1.69
N TYR A 116 9.54 12.66 -2.82
CA TYR A 116 10.20 12.99 -4.09
C TYR A 116 10.94 14.32 -4.10
N ALA A 117 10.34 15.39 -3.56
CA ALA A 117 10.83 16.75 -3.73
C ALA A 117 11.25 17.41 -2.42
N TRP A 118 11.55 16.61 -1.39
CA TRP A 118 11.84 17.08 -0.04
C TRP A 118 13.02 18.04 0.00
N ALA A 119 14.10 17.73 -0.73
CA ALA A 119 15.31 18.54 -0.87
C ALA A 119 15.11 19.86 -1.65
N HIS A 120 13.87 20.17 -2.02
CA HIS A 120 13.48 21.39 -2.74
C HIS A 120 12.44 22.22 -1.96
N GLN A 121 12.10 21.83 -0.73
CA GLN A 121 11.07 22.50 0.07
C GLN A 121 11.61 23.62 0.98
N GLY A 122 12.92 23.79 1.02
CA GLY A 122 13.59 24.77 1.86
C GLY A 122 13.91 24.25 3.25
N GLU A 123 14.90 24.89 3.87
CA GLU A 123 15.61 24.39 5.04
C GLU A 123 14.68 23.94 6.18
N ALA A 124 13.68 24.73 6.55
CA ALA A 124 12.77 24.38 7.65
C ALA A 124 12.00 23.06 7.41
N MET A 125 11.51 22.83 6.19
CA MET A 125 10.76 21.61 5.84
C MET A 125 11.71 20.42 5.68
N GLU A 126 12.90 20.65 5.11
CA GLU A 126 13.94 19.64 4.97
C GLU A 126 14.41 19.12 6.33
N GLU A 127 14.67 20.01 7.30
CA GLU A 127 15.05 19.62 8.66
C GLU A 127 13.93 18.87 9.39
N GLN A 128 12.67 19.26 9.20
CA GLN A 128 11.53 18.52 9.74
C GLN A 128 11.43 17.11 9.14
N THR A 129 11.70 16.99 7.83
CA THR A 129 11.73 15.69 7.14
C THR A 129 12.82 14.79 7.73
N LEU A 130 14.02 15.33 7.95
CA LEU A 130 15.13 14.59 8.57
C LEU A 130 14.79 14.11 9.99
N GLN A 131 14.13 14.95 10.79
CA GLN A 131 13.66 14.57 12.13
C GLN A 131 12.63 13.43 12.08
N THR A 132 11.69 13.48 11.14
CA THR A 132 10.73 12.39 10.92
C THR A 132 11.43 11.11 10.50
N LEU A 133 12.34 11.19 9.53
CA LEU A 133 13.11 10.04 9.03
C LEU A 133 13.95 9.37 10.14
N ALA A 134 14.57 10.16 11.01
CA ALA A 134 15.37 9.66 12.13
C ALA A 134 14.57 8.77 13.11
N ASN A 135 13.24 8.92 13.14
CA ASN A 135 12.34 8.15 14.01
C ASN A 135 11.48 7.15 13.23
N ALA A 136 11.62 7.07 11.91
CA ALA A 136 10.85 6.19 11.03
C ALA A 136 11.63 4.87 10.78
N PRO A 137 10.96 3.79 10.36
CA PRO A 137 11.64 2.50 10.14
C PRO A 137 12.48 2.44 8.86
N PHE A 138 12.50 3.51 8.07
CA PHE A 138 12.99 3.47 6.70
C PHE A 138 14.51 3.58 6.61
N ASN A 139 15.11 2.79 5.71
CA ASN A 139 16.55 2.79 5.42
C ASN A 139 16.85 3.05 3.93
N LYS A 140 15.84 3.44 3.14
CA LYS A 140 15.99 3.97 1.78
C LYS A 140 14.95 5.06 1.54
N LEU A 141 15.34 6.13 0.85
CA LEU A 141 14.44 7.22 0.45
C LEU A 141 14.52 7.44 -1.05
N ARG A 142 13.37 7.36 -1.75
CA ARG A 142 13.27 7.81 -3.15
C ARG A 142 13.14 9.32 -3.21
N MET A 143 14.06 9.99 -3.92
CA MET A 143 14.10 11.45 -4.04
C MET A 143 14.57 11.90 -5.43
N CYS A 144 13.97 12.97 -5.95
CA CYS A 144 14.29 13.57 -7.24
C CYS A 144 15.44 14.55 -7.12
N ILE A 145 16.43 14.43 -8.01
CA ILE A 145 17.43 15.47 -8.19
C ILE A 145 16.75 16.73 -8.70
N PHE A 146 16.01 16.64 -9.80
CA PHE A 146 15.25 17.80 -10.28
C PHE A 146 14.04 18.13 -9.39
N PRO A 147 13.64 19.41 -9.34
CA PRO A 147 12.43 19.81 -8.62
C PRO A 147 11.18 19.22 -9.30
N LYS A 148 10.12 19.03 -8.52
CA LYS A 148 8.86 18.39 -8.96
C LYS A 148 7.75 19.42 -9.09
N ASP A 149 7.12 19.54 -10.25
CA ASP A 149 5.82 20.23 -10.39
C ASP A 149 4.71 19.20 -10.56
N TYR A 150 3.75 19.17 -9.63
CA TYR A 150 2.64 18.21 -9.68
C TYR A 150 1.42 18.69 -8.91
N VAL A 151 0.32 17.92 -8.96
CA VAL A 151 -0.78 18.13 -8.02
C VAL A 151 -0.26 17.91 -6.58
N TYR A 152 -0.62 18.82 -5.67
CA TYR A 152 -0.13 18.87 -4.28
C TYR A 152 1.36 19.22 -4.12
N ASN A 153 2.04 19.66 -5.18
CA ASN A 153 3.36 20.27 -5.06
C ASN A 153 3.58 21.35 -6.11
N LYS A 154 3.37 22.61 -5.69
CA LYS A 154 3.57 23.82 -6.51
C LYS A 154 4.64 24.77 -5.94
N ASN A 155 5.38 24.31 -4.94
CA ASN A 155 6.41 25.09 -4.29
C ASN A 155 7.53 25.40 -5.29
N GLU A 156 7.97 26.65 -5.36
CA GLU A 156 9.16 27.02 -6.14
C GLU A 156 10.41 26.56 -5.38
N PRO A 157 11.36 25.86 -6.02
CA PRO A 157 12.61 25.49 -5.38
C PRO A 157 13.47 26.73 -5.12
N ILE A 158 14.26 26.68 -4.05
CA ILE A 158 15.22 27.76 -3.69
C ILE A 158 16.35 27.83 -4.73
N TYR A 159 16.83 26.67 -5.17
CA TYR A 159 17.91 26.56 -6.14
C TYR A 159 17.47 25.73 -7.34
N TYR A 160 18.08 26.02 -8.50
CA TYR A 160 17.89 25.29 -9.74
C TYR A 160 19.20 24.69 -10.23
N PRO A 161 19.19 23.55 -10.95
CA PRO A 161 20.40 22.80 -11.34
C PRO A 161 21.32 23.50 -12.34
N PHE A 162 20.79 24.45 -13.13
CA PHE A 162 21.49 25.15 -14.20
C PHE A 162 21.47 26.67 -13.99
N GLU A 163 22.44 27.37 -14.59
CA GLU A 163 22.38 28.83 -14.71
C GLU A 163 21.29 29.23 -15.72
N GLY A 164 20.59 30.34 -15.46
CA GLY A 164 19.51 30.84 -16.30
C GLY A 164 18.35 31.39 -15.48
N THR A 165 17.28 31.80 -16.16
CA THR A 165 16.04 32.20 -15.48
C THR A 165 14.99 31.10 -15.61
N PRO A 166 14.34 30.68 -14.51
CA PRO A 166 13.26 29.71 -14.55
C PRO A 166 12.18 30.08 -15.59
N LEU A 167 11.76 29.09 -16.38
CA LEU A 167 10.73 29.21 -17.43
C LEU A 167 11.09 30.17 -18.59
N LYS A 168 12.38 30.48 -18.78
CA LYS A 168 12.82 31.37 -19.86
C LYS A 168 14.00 30.83 -20.66
N ASP A 169 15.17 30.71 -20.02
CA ASP A 169 16.45 30.59 -20.73
C ASP A 169 17.52 29.85 -19.91
N TRP A 170 17.34 28.54 -19.71
CA TRP A 170 18.40 27.72 -19.13
C TRP A 170 19.61 27.63 -20.06
N ASP A 171 20.80 27.82 -19.50
CA ASP A 171 22.05 27.40 -20.12
C ASP A 171 22.41 26.00 -19.61
N PHE A 172 21.95 24.96 -20.33
CA PHE A 172 22.26 23.57 -19.99
C PHE A 172 23.75 23.20 -20.11
N THR A 173 24.59 24.15 -20.54
CA THR A 173 26.05 24.01 -20.51
C THR A 173 26.67 24.52 -19.22
N ARG A 174 25.91 25.16 -18.33
CA ARG A 174 26.37 25.72 -17.06
C ARG A 174 25.51 25.25 -15.89
N PHE A 175 26.12 24.50 -14.97
CA PHE A 175 25.44 24.10 -13.74
C PHE A 175 25.48 25.24 -12.73
N ASN A 176 24.51 25.25 -11.80
CA ASN A 176 24.53 26.14 -10.65
C ASN A 176 25.13 25.43 -9.42
N PRO A 177 26.36 25.74 -8.98
CA PRO A 177 27.01 25.01 -7.90
C PRO A 177 26.26 25.05 -6.56
N GLU A 178 25.50 26.12 -6.27
CA GLU A 178 24.75 26.23 -5.00
C GLU A 178 23.65 25.16 -4.88
N PHE A 179 22.94 24.89 -5.98
CA PHE A 179 21.98 23.78 -6.03
C PHE A 179 22.65 22.46 -5.68
N TRP A 180 23.79 22.17 -6.30
CA TRP A 180 24.47 20.90 -6.13
C TRP A 180 25.08 20.76 -4.73
N ARG A 181 25.64 21.82 -4.16
CA ARG A 181 26.13 21.84 -2.77
C ARG A 181 25.00 21.58 -1.77
N HIS A 182 23.84 22.23 -1.96
CA HIS A 182 22.64 21.98 -1.15
C HIS A 182 22.18 20.53 -1.26
N PHE A 183 22.05 20.02 -2.49
CA PHE A 183 21.60 18.65 -2.72
C PHE A 183 22.57 17.60 -2.12
N GLU A 184 23.88 17.83 -2.24
CA GLU A 184 24.92 17.00 -1.61
C GLU A 184 24.83 16.97 -0.09
N GLN A 185 24.53 18.11 0.54
CA GLN A 185 24.29 18.18 1.97
C GLN A 185 23.14 17.23 2.35
N ARG A 186 22.02 17.27 1.62
CA ARG A 186 20.87 16.40 1.87
C ARG A 186 21.14 14.91 1.64
N VAL A 187 21.97 14.57 0.65
CA VAL A 187 22.46 13.19 0.47
C VAL A 187 23.35 12.76 1.65
N GLY A 188 24.20 13.66 2.15
CA GLY A 188 25.04 13.45 3.34
C GLY A 188 24.25 13.33 4.64
N ASP A 189 23.16 14.09 4.78
CA ASP A 189 22.28 14.01 5.94
C ASP A 189 21.59 12.64 6.01
N LEU A 190 21.10 12.12 4.87
CA LEU A 190 20.57 10.75 4.79
C LEU A 190 21.64 9.70 5.12
N LEU A 191 22.88 9.90 4.67
CA LEU A 191 24.00 9.02 5.01
C LEU A 191 24.22 8.97 6.53
N HIS A 192 24.13 10.12 7.21
CA HIS A 192 24.28 10.19 8.67
C HIS A 192 23.15 9.46 9.42
N LEU A 193 21.95 9.43 8.85
CA LEU A 193 20.81 8.67 9.37
C LEU A 193 20.86 7.17 9.04
N GLY A 194 21.84 6.71 8.27
CA GLY A 194 21.90 5.31 7.79
C GLY A 194 20.85 5.00 6.72
N ILE A 195 20.46 6.02 5.93
CA ILE A 195 19.45 5.92 4.88
C ILE A 195 20.11 5.97 3.50
N GLU A 196 19.80 4.98 2.67
CA GLU A 196 20.17 4.95 1.26
C GLU A 196 19.39 6.04 0.48
N ALA A 197 20.11 6.91 -0.21
CA ALA A 197 19.56 7.94 -1.08
C ALA A 197 19.35 7.35 -2.48
N ASP A 198 18.10 7.01 -2.81
CA ASP A 198 17.70 6.51 -4.12
C ASP A 198 17.36 7.68 -5.04
N LEU A 199 18.38 8.10 -5.80
CA LEU A 199 18.39 9.35 -6.55
C LEU A 199 17.74 9.16 -7.91
N ILE A 200 16.58 9.77 -8.07
CA ILE A 200 15.85 9.85 -9.34
C ILE A 200 16.50 10.94 -10.20
N LEU A 201 17.17 10.51 -11.28
CA LEU A 201 17.87 11.39 -12.22
C LEU A 201 16.89 12.17 -13.10
N PHE A 202 15.84 11.52 -13.59
CA PHE A 202 14.85 12.12 -14.49
C PHE A 202 13.41 11.78 -14.06
N HIS A 203 12.45 12.63 -14.38
CA HIS A 203 11.03 12.37 -14.17
C HIS A 203 10.18 13.31 -15.03
N THR A 204 8.89 12.98 -15.20
CA THR A 204 7.95 13.78 -16.00
C THR A 204 7.26 14.92 -15.24
N TYR A 205 7.50 15.03 -13.92
CA TYR A 205 6.87 16.06 -13.08
C TYR A 205 7.55 17.41 -13.22
N ASP A 206 7.51 17.99 -14.42
CA ASP A 206 8.35 19.12 -14.77
C ASP A 206 7.55 20.23 -15.47
N ARG A 207 7.92 21.47 -15.17
CA ARG A 207 7.49 22.66 -15.90
C ARG A 207 8.66 23.54 -16.33
N TRP A 208 9.87 23.22 -15.87
CA TRP A 208 11.09 23.98 -16.07
C TRP A 208 11.90 23.51 -17.28
N ASP A 209 11.44 22.49 -18.01
CA ASP A 209 12.03 21.99 -19.26
C ASP A 209 13.31 21.15 -19.06
N PHE A 210 13.54 20.64 -17.85
CA PHE A 210 14.59 19.66 -17.55
C PHE A 210 14.29 18.29 -18.16
N GLU A 211 13.01 17.91 -18.32
CA GLU A 211 12.64 16.64 -18.97
C GLU A 211 12.95 16.61 -20.48
N ASN A 212 13.04 17.78 -21.11
CA ASN A 212 13.20 17.94 -22.56
C ASN A 212 14.62 18.36 -23.00
N MET A 213 15.61 18.26 -22.11
CA MET A 213 17.01 18.48 -22.47
C MET A 213 17.44 17.66 -23.69
N ASP A 214 18.32 18.22 -24.52
CA ASP A 214 18.91 17.47 -25.63
C ASP A 214 19.87 16.39 -25.14
N ALA A 215 20.20 15.44 -26.02
CA ALA A 215 21.02 14.28 -25.65
C ALA A 215 22.41 14.65 -25.10
N ALA A 216 23.01 15.74 -25.58
CA ALA A 216 24.31 16.20 -25.11
C ALA A 216 24.23 16.82 -23.71
N SER A 217 23.13 17.50 -23.42
CA SER A 217 22.82 18.08 -22.10
C SER A 217 22.48 16.99 -21.09
N ASP A 218 21.71 15.97 -21.48
CA ASP A 218 21.47 14.79 -20.64
C ASP A 218 22.78 14.10 -20.23
N ASP A 219 23.65 13.81 -21.20
CA ASP A 219 24.95 13.17 -20.97
C ASP A 219 25.81 13.97 -20.01
N ARG A 220 25.86 15.29 -20.22
CA ARG A 220 26.63 16.21 -19.38
C ARG A 220 26.08 16.21 -17.96
N TYR A 221 24.76 16.31 -17.81
CA TYR A 221 24.07 16.26 -16.53
C TYR A 221 24.38 14.96 -15.77
N ILE A 222 24.25 13.80 -16.42
CA ILE A 222 24.51 12.49 -15.78
C ILE A 222 25.97 12.41 -15.33
N ARG A 223 26.92 12.76 -16.18
CA ARG A 223 28.36 12.71 -15.82
C ARG A 223 28.68 13.66 -14.67
N TYR A 224 28.07 14.84 -14.66
CA TYR A 224 28.25 15.81 -13.58
C TYR A 224 27.64 15.32 -12.27
N ALA A 225 26.43 14.73 -12.30
CA ALA A 225 25.80 14.11 -11.13
C ALA A 225 26.66 12.97 -10.57
N VAL A 226 27.19 12.09 -11.43
CA VAL A 226 28.06 10.97 -11.05
C VAL A 226 29.36 11.49 -10.42
N ALA A 227 30.05 12.44 -11.05
CA ALA A 227 31.31 13.00 -10.53
C ALA A 227 31.13 13.62 -9.13
N ARG A 228 29.96 14.19 -8.86
CA ARG A 228 29.64 14.84 -7.59
C ARG A 228 29.18 13.86 -6.51
N LEU A 229 28.30 12.92 -6.86
CA LEU A 229 27.54 12.14 -5.87
C LEU A 229 28.00 10.69 -5.74
N ALA A 230 28.66 10.09 -6.73
CA ALA A 230 28.99 8.66 -6.71
C ALA A 230 29.89 8.25 -5.52
N ALA A 231 30.73 9.16 -5.02
CA ALA A 231 31.59 8.88 -3.86
C ALA A 231 30.81 8.69 -2.55
N PHE A 232 29.58 9.20 -2.43
CA PHE A 232 28.72 8.95 -1.28
C PHE A 232 28.25 7.49 -1.30
N ARG A 233 28.54 6.75 -0.22
CA ARG A 233 28.33 5.30 -0.17
C ARG A 233 26.87 4.86 -0.13
N ASN A 234 25.97 5.78 0.26
CA ASN A 234 24.54 5.53 0.34
C ASN A 234 23.78 5.88 -0.95
N VAL A 235 24.46 6.21 -2.04
CA VAL A 235 23.80 6.62 -3.30
C VAL A 235 23.40 5.41 -4.14
N TRP A 236 22.15 5.40 -4.57
CA TRP A 236 21.60 4.52 -5.61
C TRP A 236 21.10 5.38 -6.78
N TRP A 237 21.22 4.87 -8.01
CA TRP A 237 20.78 5.56 -9.22
C TRP A 237 19.44 5.01 -9.71
N SER A 238 18.36 5.76 -9.52
CA SER A 238 17.11 5.52 -10.23
C SER A 238 17.10 6.38 -11.49
N LEU A 239 17.26 5.79 -12.67
CA LEU A 239 17.35 6.57 -13.91
C LEU A 239 16.14 7.48 -14.13
N ALA A 240 14.96 6.96 -13.82
CA ALA A 240 13.77 7.79 -13.80
C ALA A 240 12.72 7.29 -12.81
N ASN A 241 11.77 8.18 -12.49
CA ASN A 241 10.45 7.81 -12.00
C ASN A 241 9.45 7.94 -13.14
N GLU A 242 8.70 6.87 -13.42
CA GLU A 242 7.74 6.78 -14.53
C GLU A 242 8.40 7.05 -15.90
N TYR A 243 9.49 6.33 -16.19
CA TYR A 243 10.35 6.59 -17.37
C TYR A 243 9.57 6.62 -18.70
N ASP A 244 8.53 5.80 -18.83
CA ASP A 244 7.78 5.63 -20.06
C ASP A 244 6.74 6.73 -20.31
N PHE A 245 6.59 7.66 -19.38
CA PHE A 245 5.78 8.87 -19.53
C PHE A 245 6.57 10.06 -20.07
N MET A 246 7.91 10.04 -20.01
CA MET A 246 8.74 11.12 -20.50
C MET A 246 8.70 11.19 -22.04
N PRO A 247 8.09 12.22 -22.64
CA PRO A 247 7.81 12.24 -24.08
C PRO A 247 9.05 12.50 -24.93
N ALA A 248 10.11 13.08 -24.34
CA ALA A 248 11.34 13.44 -25.04
C ALA A 248 12.40 12.32 -25.04
N LYS A 249 12.15 11.19 -24.37
CA LYS A 249 13.15 10.11 -24.20
C LYS A 249 12.61 8.80 -24.76
N GLU A 250 13.45 8.10 -25.51
CA GLU A 250 13.17 6.77 -26.04
C GLU A 250 13.86 5.68 -25.22
N GLU A 251 13.49 4.40 -25.40
CA GLU A 251 14.12 3.29 -24.67
C GLU A 251 15.65 3.24 -24.86
N SER A 252 16.15 3.58 -26.05
CA SER A 252 17.58 3.65 -26.34
C SER A 252 18.31 4.75 -25.56
N ASP A 253 17.62 5.82 -25.16
CA ASP A 253 18.20 6.86 -24.32
C ASP A 253 18.43 6.33 -22.91
N TRP A 254 17.47 5.58 -22.37
CA TRP A 254 17.62 4.93 -21.06
C TRP A 254 18.77 3.91 -21.06
N ASP A 255 18.92 3.12 -22.13
CA ASP A 255 20.05 2.21 -22.31
C ASP A 255 21.39 2.97 -22.30
N ARG A 256 21.45 4.10 -23.02
CA ARG A 256 22.62 5.00 -23.06
C ARG A 256 22.92 5.58 -21.68
N PHE A 257 21.93 6.05 -20.92
CA PHE A 257 22.11 6.62 -19.59
C PHE A 257 22.67 5.58 -18.61
N PHE A 258 22.16 4.35 -18.64
CA PHE A 258 22.71 3.25 -17.84
C PHE A 258 24.19 2.99 -18.16
N GLN A 259 24.55 3.01 -19.44
CA GLN A 259 25.93 2.78 -19.89
C GLN A 259 26.84 3.93 -19.46
N ILE A 260 26.40 5.19 -19.57
CA ILE A 260 27.15 6.35 -19.06
C ILE A 260 27.41 6.22 -17.57
N ILE A 261 26.40 5.91 -16.77
CA ILE A 261 26.58 5.72 -15.32
C ILE A 261 27.56 4.56 -15.06
N ARG A 262 27.38 3.42 -15.72
CA ARG A 262 28.29 2.27 -15.58
C ARG A 262 29.73 2.62 -15.91
N ASP A 263 29.95 3.42 -16.95
CA ASP A 263 31.30 3.73 -17.46
C ASP A 263 31.97 4.86 -16.66
N HIS A 264 31.19 5.75 -16.02
CA HIS A 264 31.71 6.90 -15.27
C HIS A 264 31.60 6.79 -13.74
N ASP A 265 30.83 5.85 -13.19
CA ASP A 265 30.77 5.56 -11.75
C ASP A 265 31.82 4.50 -11.37
N PRO A 266 32.99 4.89 -10.83
CA PRO A 266 34.06 3.95 -10.53
C PRO A 266 33.73 3.00 -9.36
N TYR A 267 32.63 3.26 -8.65
CA TYR A 267 32.20 2.48 -7.49
C TYR A 267 31.06 1.51 -7.81
N GLN A 268 30.50 1.58 -9.03
CA GLN A 268 29.44 0.71 -9.51
C GLN A 268 28.23 0.67 -8.57
N ARG A 269 27.71 1.84 -8.18
CA ARG A 269 26.51 1.94 -7.33
C ARG A 269 25.33 1.20 -7.94
N LEU A 270 24.40 0.80 -7.07
CA LEU A 270 23.14 0.22 -7.50
C LEU A 270 22.42 1.16 -8.46
N ARG A 271 21.85 0.60 -9.50
CA ARG A 271 21.10 1.32 -10.54
C ARG A 271 19.89 0.53 -11.05
N GLY A 272 18.77 1.24 -11.16
CA GLY A 272 17.47 0.75 -11.58
C GLY A 272 16.69 1.82 -12.35
N ILE A 273 15.49 1.51 -12.81
CA ILE A 273 14.62 2.44 -13.52
C ILE A 273 13.15 2.09 -13.21
N HIS A 274 12.36 3.08 -12.85
CA HIS A 274 10.99 2.86 -12.39
C HIS A 274 9.96 3.13 -13.49
N ASN A 275 9.07 2.15 -13.74
CA ASN A 275 8.01 2.24 -14.73
C ASN A 275 6.81 3.07 -14.27
N GLY A 276 6.01 3.57 -15.20
CA GLY A 276 4.63 3.98 -15.03
C GLY A 276 3.69 2.92 -15.59
N ARG A 277 3.58 2.80 -16.92
CA ARG A 277 2.73 1.78 -17.58
C ARG A 277 3.55 0.66 -18.24
N ARG A 278 4.61 1.00 -18.96
CA ARG A 278 5.45 0.07 -19.71
C ARG A 278 6.63 -0.40 -18.87
N TRP A 279 6.82 -1.71 -18.80
CA TRP A 279 7.91 -2.31 -18.02
C TRP A 279 9.21 -2.29 -18.81
N TYR A 280 10.29 -1.85 -18.18
CA TYR A 280 11.62 -1.91 -18.76
C TYR A 280 12.18 -3.33 -18.65
N ASP A 281 13.01 -3.77 -19.60
CA ASP A 281 13.69 -5.06 -19.50
C ASP A 281 14.80 -5.01 -18.43
N HIS A 282 14.46 -5.38 -17.21
CA HIS A 282 15.40 -5.42 -16.10
C HIS A 282 16.44 -6.55 -16.22
N SER A 283 16.33 -7.48 -17.18
CA SER A 283 17.36 -8.51 -17.37
C SER A 283 18.65 -7.95 -17.96
N LYS A 284 18.59 -6.78 -18.62
CA LYS A 284 19.74 -6.08 -19.22
C LYS A 284 20.93 -5.96 -18.25
N PRO A 285 22.18 -6.19 -18.69
CA PRO A 285 23.34 -6.41 -17.81
C PRO A 285 23.78 -5.18 -16.99
N TRP A 286 23.36 -3.98 -17.39
CA TRP A 286 23.67 -2.74 -16.67
C TRP A 286 22.70 -2.46 -15.52
N VAL A 287 21.55 -3.13 -15.47
CA VAL A 287 20.56 -3.01 -14.40
C VAL A 287 20.99 -3.89 -13.23
N THR A 288 20.98 -3.36 -12.01
CA THR A 288 21.38 -4.13 -10.81
C THR A 288 20.20 -4.80 -10.10
N HIS A 289 19.03 -4.18 -10.13
CA HIS A 289 17.82 -4.65 -9.47
C HIS A 289 16.58 -4.18 -10.24
N THR A 290 15.43 -4.80 -9.99
CA THR A 290 14.15 -4.30 -10.50
C THR A 290 13.61 -3.24 -9.56
N SER A 291 13.10 -2.15 -10.12
CA SER A 291 12.48 -1.04 -9.41
C SER A 291 11.14 -0.81 -10.11
N ILE A 292 10.04 -1.21 -9.49
CA ILE A 292 8.75 -1.37 -10.19
C ILE A 292 7.60 -0.62 -9.51
N GLN A 293 6.69 -0.10 -10.34
CA GLN A 293 5.39 0.44 -9.93
C GLN A 293 4.30 -0.57 -10.22
N THR A 294 3.75 -1.18 -9.17
CA THR A 294 2.57 -2.06 -9.24
C THR A 294 2.04 -2.32 -7.83
N SER A 295 0.72 -2.31 -7.66
CA SER A 295 0.05 -2.77 -6.44
C SER A 295 -0.40 -4.22 -6.51
N ASN A 296 -0.16 -4.90 -7.63
CA ASN A 296 -0.38 -6.34 -7.69
C ASN A 296 0.82 -7.04 -7.03
N MET A 297 0.59 -7.53 -5.81
CA MET A 297 1.57 -8.24 -5.01
C MET A 297 1.65 -9.74 -5.36
N GLU A 298 0.89 -10.22 -6.35
CA GLU A 298 0.74 -11.66 -6.62
C GLU A 298 1.81 -12.28 -7.54
N HIS A 299 2.92 -11.59 -7.79
CA HIS A 299 3.90 -11.99 -8.82
C HIS A 299 5.36 -11.83 -8.41
N GLY A 300 5.67 -11.66 -7.12
CA GLY A 300 7.05 -11.45 -6.64
C GLY A 300 8.02 -12.54 -7.08
N ILE A 301 7.70 -13.80 -6.81
CA ILE A 301 8.46 -15.00 -7.21
C ILE A 301 8.60 -15.07 -8.73
N ARG A 302 7.54 -14.70 -9.47
CA ARG A 302 7.58 -14.65 -10.94
C ARG A 302 8.58 -13.61 -11.43
N TYR A 303 8.57 -12.40 -10.87
CA TYR A 303 9.50 -11.34 -11.26
C TYR A 303 10.95 -11.70 -10.91
N ARG A 304 11.18 -12.29 -9.73
CA ARG A 304 12.48 -12.86 -9.34
C ARG A 304 12.95 -13.88 -10.39
N SER A 305 12.08 -14.82 -10.76
CA SER A 305 12.38 -15.85 -11.76
C SER A 305 12.64 -15.26 -13.15
N GLN A 306 11.88 -14.24 -13.56
CA GLN A 306 12.00 -13.60 -14.87
C GLN A 306 13.30 -12.80 -15.01
N TYR A 307 13.66 -12.01 -14.00
CA TYR A 307 14.76 -11.06 -14.09
C TYR A 307 16.07 -11.55 -13.46
N GLN A 308 16.02 -12.57 -12.60
CA GLN A 308 17.18 -13.11 -11.88
C GLN A 308 17.97 -12.02 -11.13
N LYS A 309 17.22 -11.10 -10.50
CA LYS A 309 17.72 -9.91 -9.79
C LYS A 309 16.85 -9.62 -8.58
N PRO A 310 17.32 -8.82 -7.59
CA PRO A 310 16.49 -8.36 -6.50
C PRO A 310 15.27 -7.60 -7.04
N VAL A 311 14.10 -7.83 -6.44
CA VAL A 311 12.84 -7.20 -6.85
C VAL A 311 12.37 -6.21 -5.81
N ILE A 312 12.26 -4.93 -6.20
CA ILE A 312 11.80 -3.86 -5.32
C ILE A 312 10.49 -3.27 -5.87
N TYR A 313 9.40 -3.47 -5.13
CA TYR A 313 8.15 -2.72 -5.31
C TYR A 313 8.34 -1.31 -4.75
N ASP A 314 9.06 -0.48 -5.49
CA ASP A 314 9.38 0.89 -5.07
C ASP A 314 8.14 1.78 -4.96
N GLU A 315 7.08 1.45 -5.70
CA GLU A 315 5.77 2.08 -5.59
C GLU A 315 4.64 1.03 -5.72
N CYS A 316 3.92 0.79 -4.63
CA CYS A 316 2.79 -0.15 -4.59
C CYS A 316 1.46 0.55 -4.26
N ARG A 317 1.30 1.78 -4.77
CA ARG A 317 0.40 2.83 -4.24
C ARG A 317 0.84 3.31 -2.87
N TYR A 318 0.14 4.30 -2.33
CA TYR A 318 0.46 4.92 -1.04
C TYR A 318 -0.72 4.94 -0.09
N GLU A 319 -0.40 4.82 1.19
CA GLU A 319 -1.35 5.08 2.26
C GLU A 319 -1.84 6.53 2.18
N GLY A 320 -3.14 6.79 2.25
CA GLY A 320 -3.65 8.17 2.26
C GLY A 320 -5.07 8.33 1.78
N ASP A 321 -5.44 9.58 1.45
CA ASP A 321 -6.81 9.99 1.12
C ASP A 321 -6.89 10.94 -0.09
N VAL A 322 -5.83 11.00 -0.91
CA VAL A 322 -5.89 11.75 -2.18
C VAL A 322 -6.83 11.05 -3.17
N PRO A 323 -7.60 11.77 -4.00
CA PRO A 323 -8.60 11.13 -4.86
C PRO A 323 -7.98 10.26 -5.96
N GLN A 324 -6.69 10.40 -6.23
CA GLN A 324 -6.00 9.61 -7.24
C GLN A 324 -5.77 8.18 -6.74
N GLY A 325 -6.10 7.19 -7.58
CA GLY A 325 -6.01 5.77 -7.24
C GLY A 325 -4.63 5.24 -6.85
N TRP A 326 -3.57 6.05 -7.00
CA TRP A 326 -2.22 5.74 -6.55
C TRP A 326 -1.95 6.15 -5.09
N GLY A 327 -2.76 7.00 -4.47
CA GLY A 327 -2.52 7.53 -3.11
C GLY A 327 -3.71 7.43 -2.17
N ASN A 328 -4.47 6.33 -2.24
CA ASN A 328 -5.69 6.18 -1.47
C ASN A 328 -5.95 4.78 -0.94
N ILE A 329 -4.88 4.01 -0.72
CA ILE A 329 -5.02 2.75 0.01
C ILE A 329 -4.98 3.03 1.51
N SER A 330 -5.56 2.13 2.31
CA SER A 330 -5.46 2.22 3.77
C SER A 330 -4.09 1.79 4.29
N ALA A 331 -3.82 2.15 5.53
CA ALA A 331 -2.66 1.66 6.28
C ALA A 331 -2.60 0.13 6.30
N GLN A 332 -3.72 -0.55 6.48
CA GLN A 332 -3.81 -2.02 6.51
C GLN A 332 -3.39 -2.62 5.16
N GLN A 333 -3.83 -2.04 4.05
CA GLN A 333 -3.42 -2.48 2.70
C GLN A 333 -1.92 -2.25 2.49
N MET A 334 -1.38 -1.12 2.96
CA MET A 334 0.06 -0.88 2.91
C MET A 334 0.85 -1.93 3.73
N VAL A 335 0.39 -2.24 4.94
CA VAL A 335 0.98 -3.31 5.78
C VAL A 335 0.90 -4.66 5.07
N GLN A 336 -0.23 -4.98 4.44
CA GLN A 336 -0.40 -6.20 3.65
C GLN A 336 0.63 -6.28 2.50
N HIS A 337 0.86 -5.17 1.77
CA HIS A 337 1.88 -5.14 0.72
C HIS A 337 3.28 -5.44 1.26
N PHE A 338 3.66 -4.85 2.40
CA PHE A 338 4.95 -5.11 3.03
C PHE A 338 5.12 -6.57 3.43
N TRP A 339 4.12 -7.18 4.09
CA TRP A 339 4.18 -8.60 4.45
C TRP A 339 4.21 -9.52 3.22
N ALA A 340 3.31 -9.31 2.25
CA ALA A 340 3.28 -10.10 1.01
C ALA A 340 4.61 -9.99 0.25
N GLY A 341 5.12 -8.77 0.05
CA GLY A 341 6.38 -8.52 -0.65
C GLY A 341 7.57 -9.18 0.06
N THR A 342 7.71 -8.98 1.38
CA THR A 342 8.80 -9.59 2.16
C THR A 342 8.74 -11.11 2.13
N VAL A 343 7.57 -11.74 2.31
CA VAL A 343 7.44 -13.20 2.31
C VAL A 343 7.62 -13.79 0.89
N ALA A 344 7.33 -13.02 -0.16
CA ALA A 344 7.70 -13.37 -1.55
C ALA A 344 9.22 -13.20 -1.84
N GLY A 345 10.03 -12.89 -0.83
CA GLY A 345 11.47 -12.60 -0.97
C GLY A 345 11.76 -11.27 -1.68
N CYS A 346 10.77 -10.38 -1.82
CA CYS A 346 10.92 -9.08 -2.46
C CYS A 346 11.08 -7.96 -1.42
N TYR A 347 11.30 -6.76 -1.92
CA TYR A 347 11.44 -5.53 -1.12
C TYR A 347 10.31 -4.55 -1.45
N VAL A 348 9.93 -3.69 -0.50
CA VAL A 348 8.76 -2.80 -0.63
C VAL A 348 9.07 -1.38 -0.19
N GLY A 349 8.65 -0.42 -1.01
CA GLY A 349 8.67 1.01 -0.72
C GLY A 349 7.33 1.50 -0.19
N HIS A 350 7.37 2.21 0.93
CA HIS A 350 6.24 2.94 1.50
C HIS A 350 6.05 4.28 0.79
N GLY A 351 4.85 4.84 0.89
CA GLY A 351 4.59 6.25 0.72
C GLY A 351 3.28 6.63 1.41
N GLU A 352 3.13 7.93 1.68
CA GLU A 352 2.00 8.49 2.43
C GLU A 352 1.49 9.79 1.78
N THR A 353 0.17 9.93 1.72
CA THR A 353 -0.54 10.96 0.96
C THR A 353 -1.80 11.45 1.68
N TYR A 354 -1.75 11.64 3.00
CA TYR A 354 -2.86 12.29 3.70
C TYR A 354 -2.93 13.79 3.38
N LYS A 355 -4.09 14.28 2.99
CA LYS A 355 -4.33 15.71 2.77
C LYS A 355 -4.17 16.47 4.07
N HIS A 356 -3.33 17.48 4.03
CA HIS A 356 -3.17 18.45 5.11
C HIS A 356 -3.78 19.81 4.70
N PRO A 357 -4.42 20.56 5.62
CA PRO A 357 -5.00 21.89 5.31
C PRO A 357 -4.00 22.89 4.70
N GLU A 358 -2.70 22.71 5.00
CA GLU A 358 -1.61 23.52 4.46
C GLU A 358 -0.92 22.89 3.23
N ASP A 359 -1.55 21.91 2.59
CA ASP A 359 -1.01 21.19 1.42
C ASP A 359 0.34 20.50 1.71
N LEU A 360 0.56 20.04 2.94
CA LEU A 360 1.75 19.30 3.36
C LEU A 360 1.52 17.80 3.15
N LEU A 361 2.11 17.23 2.11
CA LEU A 361 2.00 15.81 1.80
C LEU A 361 3.39 15.17 1.79
N TRP A 362 3.57 14.17 2.65
CA TRP A 362 4.83 13.43 2.83
C TRP A 362 5.44 12.99 1.50
N TRP A 363 4.67 12.27 0.67
CA TRP A 363 5.10 11.69 -0.59
C TRP A 363 5.85 12.66 -1.53
N ALA A 364 5.44 13.93 -1.56
CA ALA A 364 6.10 14.95 -2.37
C ALA A 364 7.05 15.82 -1.56
N LYS A 365 6.58 16.40 -0.45
CA LYS A 365 7.25 17.51 0.24
C LYS A 365 8.05 17.07 1.46
N GLY A 366 7.72 15.92 2.04
CA GLY A 366 8.24 15.51 3.34
C GLY A 366 7.46 16.17 4.48
N GLY A 367 8.17 16.53 5.54
CA GLY A 367 7.57 17.00 6.79
C GLY A 367 7.34 15.83 7.74
N VAL A 368 6.09 15.58 8.13
CA VAL A 368 5.70 14.60 9.16
C VAL A 368 4.86 13.48 8.54
N LEU A 369 5.05 12.26 9.03
CA LEU A 369 4.20 11.11 8.73
C LEU A 369 2.98 11.11 9.67
N HIS A 370 1.80 10.90 9.10
CA HIS A 370 0.52 10.90 9.81
C HIS A 370 -0.16 9.53 9.80
N GLY A 371 0.32 8.62 8.98
CA GLY A 371 -0.24 7.29 8.78
C GLY A 371 0.05 6.31 9.90
N GLU A 372 -0.65 5.19 9.84
CA GLU A 372 -0.56 4.12 10.81
C GLU A 372 0.42 3.03 10.39
N SER A 373 0.69 2.86 9.09
CA SER A 373 1.57 1.79 8.60
C SER A 373 3.03 1.91 9.03
N PRO A 374 3.66 3.11 9.23
CA PRO A 374 5.06 3.18 9.61
C PRO A 374 5.40 2.41 10.90
N GLN A 375 4.53 2.44 11.92
CA GLN A 375 4.76 1.67 13.15
C GLN A 375 4.69 0.16 12.91
N ARG A 376 3.78 -0.31 12.05
CA ARG A 376 3.61 -1.73 11.72
C ARG A 376 4.74 -2.23 10.79
N ILE A 377 5.25 -1.37 9.91
CA ILE A 377 6.46 -1.64 9.12
C ILE A 377 7.69 -1.75 10.03
N ALA A 378 7.78 -0.92 11.09
CA ALA A 378 8.83 -1.04 12.10
C ALA A 378 8.77 -2.39 12.84
N PHE A 379 7.56 -2.88 13.12
CA PHE A 379 7.34 -4.22 13.68
C PHE A 379 7.82 -5.32 12.72
N LEU A 380 7.43 -5.29 11.44
CA LEU A 380 7.92 -6.25 10.44
C LEU A 380 9.45 -6.24 10.34
N LYS A 381 10.07 -5.04 10.28
CA LYS A 381 11.53 -4.89 10.24
C LYS A 381 12.21 -5.55 11.45
N SER A 382 11.69 -5.30 12.65
CA SER A 382 12.21 -5.91 13.89
C SER A 382 11.96 -7.43 13.95
N PHE A 383 10.80 -7.87 13.46
CA PHE A 383 10.43 -9.28 13.39
C PHE A 383 11.37 -10.06 12.47
N MET A 384 11.67 -9.52 11.28
CA MET A 384 12.60 -10.13 10.33
C MET A 384 14.05 -10.07 10.80
N ALA A 385 14.45 -9.04 11.55
CA ALA A 385 15.79 -8.98 12.16
C ALA A 385 16.03 -10.10 13.19
N ALA A 386 14.97 -10.68 13.75
CA ALA A 386 15.05 -11.82 14.67
C ALA A 386 14.91 -13.20 13.96
N ALA A 387 14.65 -13.22 12.65
CA ALA A 387 14.61 -14.43 11.83
C ALA A 387 16.04 -14.83 11.40
N PRO A 388 16.25 -16.00 10.76
CA PRO A 388 17.46 -16.24 9.99
C PRO A 388 17.72 -15.11 9.00
N ALA A 389 18.99 -14.91 8.62
CA ALA A 389 19.36 -13.83 7.70
C ALA A 389 18.52 -13.95 6.41
N PHE A 390 18.06 -12.80 5.89
CA PHE A 390 17.05 -12.78 4.82
C PHE A 390 17.52 -13.46 3.53
N ASP A 391 18.82 -13.45 3.28
CA ASP A 391 19.51 -14.12 2.18
C ASP A 391 19.69 -15.64 2.35
N GLU A 392 19.37 -16.17 3.53
CA GLU A 392 19.25 -17.62 3.79
C GLU A 392 17.81 -18.13 3.64
N LEU A 393 16.85 -17.24 3.39
CA LEU A 393 15.43 -17.55 3.28
C LEU A 393 14.98 -17.62 1.82
N GLU A 394 14.30 -18.69 1.46
CA GLU A 394 13.77 -18.94 0.12
C GLU A 394 12.25 -18.79 0.08
N PRO A 395 11.69 -18.02 -0.87
CA PRO A 395 10.25 -17.99 -1.08
C PRO A 395 9.80 -19.27 -1.78
N ILE A 396 8.95 -20.06 -1.11
CA ILE A 396 8.44 -21.35 -1.59
C ILE A 396 6.90 -21.36 -1.74
N GLY A 397 6.27 -20.19 -1.61
CA GLY A 397 4.84 -19.99 -1.81
C GLY A 397 4.43 -19.96 -3.29
N ASP A 398 3.16 -19.65 -3.54
CA ASP A 398 2.63 -19.43 -4.89
C ASP A 398 2.38 -17.95 -5.21
N ASP A 399 2.58 -17.06 -4.22
CA ASP A 399 2.27 -15.64 -4.26
C ASP A 399 0.83 -15.32 -4.70
N SER A 400 -0.11 -16.25 -4.60
CA SER A 400 -1.51 -16.05 -5.01
C SER A 400 -2.43 -16.14 -3.80
N GLY A 401 -2.16 -15.26 -2.83
CA GLY A 401 -2.83 -15.23 -1.51
C GLY A 401 -2.23 -16.19 -0.47
N ARG A 402 -1.26 -17.03 -0.86
CA ARG A 402 -0.44 -17.84 0.04
C ARG A 402 1.05 -17.57 -0.18
N TYR A 403 1.63 -16.86 0.77
CA TYR A 403 3.05 -16.51 0.78
C TYR A 403 3.76 -17.40 1.80
N VAL A 404 4.89 -18.00 1.40
CA VAL A 404 5.71 -18.81 2.30
C VAL A 404 7.18 -18.49 2.08
N LEU A 405 7.86 -18.07 3.15
CA LEU A 405 9.30 -17.80 3.19
C LEU A 405 9.94 -18.79 4.15
N ALA A 406 10.96 -19.53 3.72
CA ALA A 406 11.48 -20.64 4.51
C ALA A 406 12.99 -20.80 4.41
N LYS A 407 13.57 -21.30 5.51
CA LYS A 407 14.84 -22.04 5.52
C LYS A 407 14.49 -23.47 5.94
N PRO A 408 14.31 -24.39 4.99
CA PRO A 408 13.77 -25.72 5.29
C PRO A 408 14.55 -26.43 6.40
N GLY A 409 13.84 -26.87 7.45
CA GLY A 409 14.45 -27.50 8.62
C GLY A 409 14.74 -26.57 9.79
N GLU A 410 14.70 -25.25 9.57
CA GLU A 410 15.07 -24.23 10.56
C GLU A 410 13.99 -23.17 10.78
N TYR A 411 13.29 -22.76 9.73
CA TYR A 411 12.33 -21.65 9.80
C TYR A 411 11.31 -21.71 8.66
N TYR A 412 10.04 -21.48 8.97
CA TYR A 412 9.02 -21.19 7.96
C TYR A 412 8.16 -20.03 8.44
N LEU A 413 7.86 -19.11 7.54
CA LEU A 413 6.93 -18.00 7.76
C LEU A 413 5.87 -18.06 6.67
N VAL A 414 4.63 -18.30 7.08
CA VAL A 414 3.47 -18.29 6.21
C VAL A 414 2.73 -16.97 6.41
N TYR A 415 2.32 -16.33 5.33
CA TYR A 415 1.44 -15.18 5.36
C TYR A 415 0.27 -15.40 4.41
N THR A 416 -0.95 -15.15 4.88
CA THR A 416 -2.18 -15.34 4.12
C THR A 416 -2.99 -14.05 4.06
N THR A 417 -3.37 -13.62 2.87
CA THR A 417 -4.23 -12.43 2.66
C THR A 417 -5.72 -12.74 2.83
N ASN A 418 -6.07 -14.02 2.85
CA ASN A 418 -7.44 -14.50 3.03
C ASN A 418 -7.48 -15.83 3.80
N PRO A 419 -8.58 -16.15 4.49
CA PRO A 419 -8.74 -17.40 5.20
C PRO A 419 -8.64 -18.59 4.24
N GLN A 420 -7.86 -19.61 4.62
CA GLN A 420 -7.63 -20.79 3.80
C GLN A 420 -7.02 -21.94 4.61
N THR A 421 -7.05 -23.14 4.04
CA THR A 421 -6.30 -24.29 4.57
C THR A 421 -4.92 -24.34 3.92
N ILE A 422 -3.89 -24.40 4.75
CA ILE A 422 -2.49 -24.44 4.33
C ILE A 422 -1.93 -25.84 4.55
N ILE A 423 -1.19 -26.34 3.56
CA ILE A 423 -0.37 -27.55 3.66
C ILE A 423 1.09 -27.13 3.56
N LEU A 424 1.91 -27.51 4.55
CA LEU A 424 3.36 -27.30 4.58
C LEU A 424 4.09 -28.64 4.68
N GLU A 425 5.25 -28.73 4.04
CA GLU A 425 6.18 -29.85 4.26
C GLU A 425 7.27 -29.42 5.24
N LEU A 426 7.14 -29.83 6.51
CA LEU A 426 8.09 -29.45 7.57
C LEU A 426 9.26 -30.42 7.63
N SER A 427 10.38 -30.05 7.00
CA SER A 427 11.62 -30.85 7.00
C SER A 427 12.24 -31.00 8.40
N GLY A 428 13.12 -31.99 8.59
CA GLY A 428 13.84 -32.22 9.85
C GLY A 428 13.19 -33.30 10.73
N ASN A 429 13.62 -33.39 12.00
CA ASN A 429 13.21 -34.44 12.93
C ASN A 429 12.68 -33.94 14.28
N GLN A 430 12.69 -32.63 14.52
CA GLN A 430 12.16 -32.02 15.73
C GLN A 430 10.77 -31.44 15.46
N PRO A 431 9.84 -31.51 16.42
CA PRO A 431 8.60 -30.74 16.36
C PRO A 431 8.89 -29.24 16.20
N TYR A 432 7.92 -28.51 15.66
CA TYR A 432 7.98 -27.07 15.44
C TYR A 432 7.03 -26.34 16.38
N LYS A 433 7.50 -25.27 17.00
CA LYS A 433 6.66 -24.21 17.60
C LYS A 433 5.93 -23.49 16.49
N ILE A 434 4.63 -23.27 16.69
CA ILE A 434 3.82 -22.40 15.85
C ILE A 434 3.51 -21.13 16.62
N ASP A 435 3.96 -19.98 16.12
CA ASP A 435 3.54 -18.67 16.59
C ASP A 435 2.60 -18.03 15.57
N GLY A 436 1.49 -17.50 16.04
CA GLY A 436 0.65 -16.59 15.27
C GLY A 436 1.18 -15.17 15.37
N VAL A 437 1.10 -14.42 14.29
CA VAL A 437 1.59 -13.06 14.20
C VAL A 437 0.46 -12.18 13.67
N ASP A 438 -0.15 -11.42 14.58
CA ASP A 438 -1.09 -10.37 14.22
C ASP A 438 -0.29 -9.21 13.64
N THR A 439 -0.35 -9.07 12.32
CA THR A 439 0.47 -8.10 11.59
C THR A 439 0.04 -6.65 11.84
N TRP A 440 -1.21 -6.43 12.24
CA TRP A 440 -1.78 -5.11 12.46
C TRP A 440 -1.61 -4.65 13.91
N ASN A 441 -1.94 -5.52 14.85
CA ASN A 441 -1.80 -5.26 16.29
C ASN A 441 -0.35 -5.44 16.77
N MET A 442 0.53 -5.98 15.93
CA MET A 442 1.96 -6.18 16.20
C MET A 442 2.20 -7.15 17.37
N GLU A 443 1.39 -8.20 17.44
CA GLU A 443 1.42 -9.19 18.52
C GLU A 443 1.83 -10.56 18.01
N VAL A 444 2.59 -11.29 18.83
CA VAL A 444 3.00 -12.67 18.57
C VAL A 444 2.40 -13.56 19.65
N VAL A 445 1.55 -14.50 19.24
CA VAL A 445 0.81 -15.39 20.14
C VAL A 445 1.24 -16.85 19.94
N PRO A 446 1.44 -17.64 21.01
CA PRO A 446 1.79 -19.04 20.86
C PRO A 446 0.57 -19.83 20.40
N ILE A 447 0.61 -20.45 19.21
CA ILE A 447 -0.54 -21.22 18.68
C ILE A 447 -0.47 -22.69 19.09
N GLY A 448 0.71 -23.30 19.02
CA GLY A 448 0.85 -24.72 19.35
C GLY A 448 2.11 -25.36 18.78
N THR A 449 1.99 -26.65 18.48
CA THR A 449 3.07 -27.53 17.99
C THR A 449 2.68 -28.21 16.68
N ALA A 450 3.59 -28.23 15.70
CA ALA A 450 3.49 -29.04 14.49
C ALA A 450 4.52 -30.20 14.54
N GLN A 451 4.16 -31.36 13.99
CA GLN A 451 5.12 -32.45 13.78
C GLN A 451 5.83 -32.30 12.42
N PRO A 452 7.07 -32.80 12.26
CA PRO A 452 7.72 -32.89 10.95
C PRO A 452 6.91 -33.69 9.93
N GLY A 453 7.14 -33.40 8.65
CA GLY A 453 6.43 -33.95 7.51
C GLY A 453 5.29 -33.06 7.04
N ALA A 454 4.37 -33.64 6.26
CA ALA A 454 3.18 -32.95 5.77
C ALA A 454 2.28 -32.52 6.93
N TYR A 455 2.14 -31.21 7.12
CA TYR A 455 1.32 -30.59 8.14
C TYR A 455 0.23 -29.74 7.50
N THR A 456 -1.02 -29.95 7.94
CA THR A 456 -2.19 -29.21 7.45
C THR A 456 -2.79 -28.41 8.60
N PHE A 457 -3.02 -27.11 8.38
CA PHE A 457 -3.71 -26.26 9.36
C PHE A 457 -4.65 -25.28 8.67
N ALA A 458 -5.68 -24.83 9.40
CA ALA A 458 -6.52 -23.73 8.97
C ALA A 458 -5.85 -22.41 9.37
N ALA A 459 -5.71 -21.50 8.41
CA ALA A 459 -5.42 -20.09 8.64
C ALA A 459 -6.75 -19.33 8.55
N PRO A 460 -7.48 -19.13 9.67
CA PRO A 460 -8.83 -18.57 9.63
C PRO A 460 -8.88 -17.04 9.45
N TYR A 461 -7.73 -16.36 9.50
CA TYR A 461 -7.64 -14.90 9.46
C TYR A 461 -7.00 -14.41 8.15
N SER A 462 -7.54 -13.32 7.61
CA SER A 462 -6.84 -12.49 6.62
C SER A 462 -5.71 -11.72 7.27
N ASP A 463 -4.66 -11.44 6.49
CA ASP A 463 -3.55 -10.57 6.85
C ASP A 463 -2.83 -11.00 8.14
N PHE A 464 -2.74 -12.31 8.35
CA PHE A 464 -2.14 -12.92 9.54
C PHE A 464 -0.99 -13.82 9.13
N ALA A 465 0.08 -13.81 9.93
CA ALA A 465 1.26 -14.63 9.68
C ALA A 465 1.39 -15.77 10.70
N TYR A 466 2.04 -16.85 10.28
CA TYR A 466 2.33 -18.03 11.10
C TYR A 466 3.81 -18.37 10.98
N ARG A 467 4.53 -18.30 12.09
CA ARG A 467 5.95 -18.63 12.17
C ARG A 467 6.13 -20.03 12.76
N PHE A 468 6.89 -20.86 12.07
CA PHE A 468 7.27 -22.21 12.48
C PHE A 468 8.78 -22.24 12.77
N THR A 469 9.16 -22.63 13.98
CA THR A 469 10.57 -22.82 14.37
C THR A 469 10.75 -24.13 15.13
N PRO A 470 11.78 -24.94 14.85
CA PRO A 470 12.02 -26.18 15.60
C PRO A 470 12.17 -25.91 17.10
N TYR A 471 11.69 -26.84 17.92
CA TYR A 471 12.03 -26.86 19.34
C TYR A 471 13.53 -27.11 19.52
N ALA A 472 14.16 -26.37 20.44
CA ALA A 472 15.51 -26.68 20.87
C ALA A 472 15.52 -27.99 21.69
N PRO A 473 16.64 -28.74 21.71
CA PRO A 473 16.75 -29.93 22.54
C PRO A 473 16.46 -29.65 24.02
N GLY A 474 15.47 -30.34 24.59
CA GLY A 474 15.04 -30.16 25.98
C GLY A 474 14.09 -28.99 26.21
N GLU A 475 13.74 -28.23 25.17
CA GLU A 475 12.65 -27.25 25.24
C GLU A 475 11.30 -27.98 25.43
N LYS A 476 10.43 -27.42 26.28
CA LYS A 476 9.13 -28.01 26.57
C LYS A 476 8.18 -27.78 25.38
N ILE A 477 7.51 -28.85 24.98
CA ILE A 477 6.56 -28.82 23.86
C ILE A 477 5.29 -28.10 24.30
N ARG A 478 4.78 -27.21 23.44
CA ARG A 478 3.54 -26.49 23.70
C ARG A 478 2.35 -27.45 23.63
N PRO A 479 1.36 -27.30 24.53
CA PRO A 479 0.13 -28.08 24.47
C PRO A 479 -0.65 -27.78 23.18
N GLU A 480 -1.64 -28.59 22.87
CA GLU A 480 -2.55 -28.34 21.76
C GLU A 480 -3.78 -27.57 22.26
N ALA A 481 -4.01 -26.36 21.73
CA ALA A 481 -5.21 -25.59 22.03
C ALA A 481 -6.33 -25.93 21.03
N LYS A 482 -7.43 -26.50 21.52
CA LYS A 482 -8.62 -26.80 20.71
C LYS A 482 -9.86 -26.17 21.31
N ALA A 483 -10.50 -25.31 20.53
CA ALA A 483 -11.74 -24.62 20.87
C ALA A 483 -12.84 -25.03 19.90
N SER A 484 -14.07 -25.10 20.41
CA SER A 484 -15.29 -25.18 19.62
C SER A 484 -16.40 -24.37 20.30
N ALA A 485 -17.42 -24.02 19.53
CA ALA A 485 -18.64 -23.37 20.01
C ALA A 485 -19.84 -24.09 19.37
N ASP A 486 -20.96 -24.13 20.08
CA ASP A 486 -22.22 -24.69 19.58
C ASP A 486 -22.83 -23.85 18.45
N VAL A 487 -22.65 -22.53 18.51
CA VAL A 487 -23.02 -21.58 17.46
C VAL A 487 -21.89 -20.56 17.23
N LEU A 488 -21.61 -20.24 15.96
CA LEU A 488 -20.67 -19.17 15.58
C LEU A 488 -21.39 -17.89 15.15
N GLN A 489 -22.72 -17.94 15.05
CA GLN A 489 -23.55 -16.82 14.63
C GLN A 489 -24.97 -16.93 15.19
N GLY A 490 -25.56 -15.80 15.54
CA GLY A 490 -26.97 -15.69 15.92
C GLY A 490 -27.32 -14.26 16.32
N ASN A 491 -28.57 -14.01 16.72
CA ASN A 491 -29.01 -12.67 17.12
C ASN A 491 -28.66 -12.38 18.58
N ALA A 492 -28.34 -11.13 18.91
CA ALA A 492 -28.21 -10.66 20.29
C ALA A 492 -29.55 -10.82 21.07
N PRO A 493 -29.54 -11.04 22.40
CA PRO A 493 -28.43 -11.61 23.13
C PRO A 493 -28.16 -13.05 22.64
N LEU A 494 -26.91 -13.33 22.27
CA LEU A 494 -26.50 -14.65 21.78
C LEU A 494 -25.80 -15.41 22.89
N ALA A 495 -26.47 -16.44 23.42
CA ALA A 495 -25.84 -17.41 24.30
C ALA A 495 -25.00 -18.39 23.47
N VAL A 496 -23.72 -18.49 23.78
CA VAL A 496 -22.77 -19.41 23.13
C VAL A 496 -22.15 -20.30 24.20
N THR A 497 -22.25 -21.61 24.01
CA THR A 497 -21.54 -22.58 24.84
C THR A 497 -20.23 -22.95 24.15
N PHE A 498 -19.12 -22.57 24.78
CA PHE A 498 -17.79 -22.90 24.32
C PHE A 498 -17.34 -24.24 24.89
N SER A 499 -16.40 -24.88 24.22
CA SER A 499 -15.77 -26.10 24.72
C SER A 499 -14.29 -26.13 24.36
N ALA A 500 -13.46 -26.32 25.38
CA ALA A 500 -12.04 -26.60 25.26
C ALA A 500 -11.76 -28.11 25.38
N ALA A 501 -10.85 -28.64 24.56
CA ALA A 501 -10.41 -30.02 24.69
C ALA A 501 -9.16 -30.15 25.57
N GLY A 502 -9.06 -31.27 26.30
CA GLY A 502 -7.91 -31.59 27.14
C GLY A 502 -8.12 -31.28 28.62
N ASP A 503 -7.23 -31.80 29.46
CA ASP A 503 -7.19 -31.54 30.91
C ASP A 503 -6.07 -30.55 31.22
N LEU A 504 -6.29 -29.29 30.84
CA LEU A 504 -5.34 -28.18 30.97
C LEU A 504 -5.96 -27.06 31.81
N GLN A 505 -5.15 -26.07 32.21
CA GLN A 505 -5.70 -24.82 32.72
C GLN A 505 -6.23 -23.99 31.54
N HIS A 506 -7.43 -23.44 31.66
CA HIS A 506 -8.10 -22.71 30.58
C HIS A 506 -8.24 -21.24 30.96
N HIS A 507 -8.10 -20.37 29.98
CA HIS A 507 -8.45 -18.98 30.05
C HIS A 507 -9.11 -18.56 28.75
N TRP A 508 -10.37 -18.16 28.83
CA TRP A 508 -11.14 -17.60 27.74
C TRP A 508 -11.17 -16.09 27.86
N ASP A 509 -10.89 -15.39 26.76
CA ASP A 509 -11.25 -13.99 26.52
C ASP A 509 -12.31 -13.98 25.42
N PHE A 510 -13.50 -13.47 25.72
CA PHE A 510 -14.62 -13.52 24.77
C PHE A 510 -14.58 -12.39 23.73
N GLY A 511 -13.61 -11.47 23.82
CA GLY A 511 -13.46 -10.35 22.90
C GLY A 511 -14.38 -9.15 23.18
N ASP A 512 -15.15 -9.20 24.27
CA ASP A 512 -16.02 -8.11 24.74
C ASP A 512 -15.57 -7.53 26.11
N GLY A 513 -14.34 -7.87 26.52
CA GLY A 513 -13.75 -7.48 27.81
C GLY A 513 -14.10 -8.41 28.97
N THR A 514 -14.88 -9.48 28.72
CA THR A 514 -15.17 -10.51 29.72
C THR A 514 -14.30 -11.75 29.52
N THR A 515 -14.09 -12.50 30.60
CA THR A 515 -13.22 -13.69 30.60
C THR A 515 -13.81 -14.82 31.43
N ALA A 516 -13.32 -16.05 31.19
CA ALA A 516 -13.63 -17.22 32.00
C ALA A 516 -12.40 -18.13 32.17
N SER A 517 -12.43 -19.00 33.18
CA SER A 517 -11.39 -20.04 33.40
C SER A 517 -11.92 -21.47 33.35
N GLU A 518 -13.22 -21.62 33.10
CA GLU A 518 -13.86 -22.92 32.94
C GLU A 518 -13.48 -23.53 31.58
N SER A 519 -13.48 -24.87 31.49
CA SER A 519 -13.23 -25.56 30.22
C SER A 519 -14.39 -25.41 29.23
N ASN A 520 -15.63 -25.38 29.72
CA ASN A 520 -16.84 -25.28 28.90
C ASN A 520 -17.75 -24.14 29.39
N PRO A 521 -17.30 -22.87 29.32
CA PRO A 521 -18.12 -21.76 29.77
C PRO A 521 -19.29 -21.52 28.81
N THR A 522 -20.40 -21.01 29.34
CA THR A 522 -21.45 -20.40 28.54
C THR A 522 -21.34 -18.89 28.70
N HIS A 523 -21.21 -18.18 27.59
CA HIS A 523 -21.12 -16.72 27.55
C HIS A 523 -22.30 -16.14 26.78
N VAL A 524 -22.78 -14.98 27.19
CA VAL A 524 -23.89 -14.29 26.54
C VAL A 524 -23.37 -12.97 25.98
N TYR A 525 -23.33 -12.89 24.66
CA TYR A 525 -23.05 -11.64 23.97
C TYR A 525 -24.33 -10.80 23.91
N GLU A 526 -24.43 -9.82 24.81
CA GLU A 526 -25.61 -8.95 24.94
C GLU A 526 -25.78 -7.99 23.77
N ASN A 527 -24.66 -7.54 23.20
CA ASN A 527 -24.64 -6.59 22.11
C ASN A 527 -24.32 -7.31 20.80
N PHE A 528 -24.91 -6.83 19.70
CA PHE A 528 -24.50 -7.24 18.37
C PHE A 528 -23.07 -6.75 18.10
N GLY A 529 -22.30 -7.53 17.35
CA GLY A 529 -20.89 -7.26 17.09
C GLY A 529 -20.20 -8.49 16.49
N GLN A 530 -19.01 -8.28 15.95
CA GLN A 530 -18.09 -9.36 15.64
C GLN A 530 -17.10 -9.47 16.79
N TYR A 531 -17.01 -10.66 17.40
CA TYR A 531 -16.14 -10.93 18.54
C TYR A 531 -15.14 -12.03 18.20
N THR A 532 -13.94 -11.93 18.77
CA THR A 532 -12.92 -12.98 18.68
C THR A 532 -12.78 -13.65 20.03
N ALA A 533 -13.43 -14.80 20.21
CA ALA A 533 -13.30 -15.60 21.42
C ALA A 533 -11.97 -16.37 21.39
N THR A 534 -11.07 -16.03 22.31
CA THR A 534 -9.71 -16.56 22.38
C THR A 534 -9.58 -17.49 23.58
N LEU A 535 -9.21 -18.75 23.32
CA LEU A 535 -8.83 -19.72 24.35
C LEU A 535 -7.32 -19.76 24.48
N THR A 536 -6.80 -19.51 25.67
CA THR A 536 -5.44 -19.84 26.07
C THR A 536 -5.46 -21.04 27.01
N VAL A 537 -4.68 -22.06 26.69
CA VAL A 537 -4.46 -23.23 27.56
C VAL A 537 -3.05 -23.24 28.13
N THR A 538 -2.91 -23.68 29.37
CA THR A 538 -1.62 -23.83 30.05
C THR A 538 -1.47 -25.25 30.62
N ASP A 539 -0.35 -25.89 30.32
CA ASP A 539 -0.01 -27.21 30.87
C ASP A 539 0.56 -27.14 32.30
N ALA A 540 0.78 -28.31 32.92
CA ALA A 540 1.31 -28.40 34.28
C ALA A 540 2.75 -27.86 34.39
N GLU A 541 3.45 -27.80 33.27
CA GLU A 541 4.82 -27.35 33.14
C GLU A 541 4.94 -25.83 32.86
N GLY A 542 3.80 -25.12 32.70
CA GLY A 542 3.69 -23.69 32.49
C GLY A 542 3.76 -23.23 31.03
N THR A 543 3.71 -24.15 30.06
CA THR A 543 3.73 -23.84 28.63
C THR A 543 2.33 -23.51 28.14
N THR A 544 2.21 -22.52 27.24
CA THR A 544 0.91 -22.01 26.77
C THR A 544 0.68 -22.23 25.28
N SER A 545 -0.59 -22.28 24.89
CA SER A 545 -1.03 -22.20 23.49
C SER A 545 -2.40 -21.56 23.39
N THR A 546 -2.64 -20.94 22.25
CA THR A 546 -3.79 -20.09 22.01
C THR A 546 -4.48 -20.47 20.71
N THR A 547 -5.80 -20.50 20.73
CA THR A 547 -6.65 -20.66 19.56
C THR A 547 -7.83 -19.71 19.68
N ALA A 548 -8.47 -19.36 18.57
CA ALA A 548 -9.55 -18.40 18.60
C ALA A 548 -10.68 -18.73 17.60
N LEU A 549 -11.87 -18.25 17.91
CA LEU A 549 -13.11 -18.43 17.15
C LEU A 549 -13.72 -17.06 16.87
N ALA A 550 -14.14 -16.83 15.62
CA ALA A 550 -14.92 -15.65 15.27
C ALA A 550 -16.41 -15.90 15.57
N ILE A 551 -17.01 -15.04 16.39
CA ILE A 551 -18.43 -15.09 16.77
C ILE A 551 -19.14 -13.86 16.19
N ASN A 552 -20.16 -14.09 15.38
CA ASN A 552 -20.98 -13.05 14.77
C ASN A 552 -22.32 -12.90 15.49
N VAL A 553 -22.47 -11.81 16.22
CA VAL A 553 -23.71 -11.50 16.92
C VAL A 553 -24.46 -10.46 16.10
N LEU A 554 -25.58 -10.87 15.52
CA LEU A 554 -26.42 -10.05 14.66
C LEU A 554 -27.43 -9.24 15.48
N PRO A 555 -27.89 -8.07 14.98
CA PRO A 555 -29.03 -7.37 15.57
C PRO A 555 -30.31 -8.22 15.57
N GLN A 556 -31.17 -8.06 16.59
CA GLN A 556 -32.51 -8.68 16.57
C GLN A 556 -33.38 -8.08 15.47
N ALA A 557 -34.26 -8.90 14.90
CA ALA A 557 -35.37 -8.39 14.12
C ALA A 557 -36.25 -7.49 15.00
N PRO A 558 -36.77 -6.36 14.47
CA PRO A 558 -37.70 -5.52 15.22
C PRO A 558 -38.89 -6.32 15.74
N ALA A 559 -39.31 -6.09 16.99
CA ALA A 559 -40.39 -6.85 17.61
C ALA A 559 -41.75 -6.67 16.90
N ASP A 560 -41.89 -5.64 16.08
CA ASP A 560 -43.09 -5.26 15.39
C ASP A 560 -43.11 -5.63 13.89
N ILE A 561 -42.15 -6.44 13.39
CA ILE A 561 -42.13 -6.87 11.98
C ILE A 561 -43.48 -7.44 11.50
N GLY A 562 -44.22 -8.14 12.37
CA GLY A 562 -45.54 -8.68 12.05
C GLY A 562 -46.63 -7.63 11.78
N LYS A 563 -46.39 -6.35 12.11
CA LYS A 563 -47.28 -5.22 11.82
C LYS A 563 -46.99 -4.55 10.49
N TYR A 564 -45.91 -4.96 9.81
CA TYR A 564 -45.53 -4.37 8.53
C TYR A 564 -46.59 -4.77 7.48
N THR A 565 -47.39 -3.79 7.08
CA THR A 565 -48.57 -3.97 6.21
C THR A 565 -48.44 -3.24 4.87
N THR A 566 -47.57 -2.24 4.80
CA THR A 566 -47.23 -1.48 3.59
C THR A 566 -45.75 -1.22 3.54
N PHE A 567 -45.21 -1.09 2.32
CA PHE A 567 -43.85 -0.60 2.13
C PHE A 567 -43.68 0.80 2.79
N PRO A 568 -42.54 1.13 3.39
CA PRO A 568 -41.30 0.34 3.52
C PRO A 568 -41.29 -0.65 4.71
N GLY A 569 -42.40 -0.76 5.44
CA GLY A 569 -42.57 -1.61 6.62
C GLY A 569 -42.13 -0.94 7.92
N SER A 570 -40.94 -0.34 7.94
CA SER A 570 -40.41 0.40 9.08
C SER A 570 -39.70 1.68 8.65
N HIS A 571 -39.84 2.73 9.47
CA HIS A 571 -39.10 3.98 9.38
C HIS A 571 -37.90 4.02 10.34
N ASP A 572 -37.71 3.00 11.18
CA ASP A 572 -36.54 2.89 12.05
C ASP A 572 -35.27 2.73 11.21
N GLY A 573 -34.29 3.61 11.44
CA GLY A 573 -33.05 3.69 10.67
C GLY A 573 -33.23 4.00 9.18
N LEU A 574 -34.42 4.41 8.71
CA LEU A 574 -34.68 4.72 7.31
C LEU A 574 -34.05 6.09 6.97
N VAL A 575 -33.19 6.11 5.96
CA VAL A 575 -32.43 7.30 5.53
C VAL A 575 -32.77 7.76 4.11
N PHE A 576 -33.46 6.93 3.33
CA PHE A 576 -34.04 7.31 2.05
C PHE A 576 -35.26 6.46 1.72
N LEU A 577 -36.30 7.07 1.14
CA LEU A 577 -37.52 6.39 0.72
C LEU A 577 -37.97 6.88 -0.67
N TRP A 578 -38.26 5.94 -1.56
CA TRP A 578 -38.97 6.21 -2.81
C TRP A 578 -39.95 5.07 -3.09
N GLU A 579 -41.23 5.34 -3.11
CA GLU A 579 -42.26 4.36 -3.43
C GLU A 579 -42.66 4.47 -4.90
N THR A 580 -43.27 5.60 -5.24
CA THR A 580 -43.75 6.00 -6.56
C THR A 580 -43.81 7.53 -6.64
N ALA A 581 -44.01 8.07 -7.85
CA ALA A 581 -44.23 9.50 -8.04
C ALA A 581 -45.54 10.04 -7.44
N ASP A 582 -46.51 9.17 -7.14
CA ASP A 582 -47.80 9.55 -6.54
C ASP A 582 -47.79 9.45 -5.00
N SER A 583 -46.68 8.98 -4.41
CA SER A 583 -46.51 8.85 -2.96
C SER A 583 -45.85 10.08 -2.37
N ASP A 584 -46.12 10.36 -1.09
CA ASP A 584 -45.47 11.47 -0.37
C ASP A 584 -43.97 11.24 -0.13
N ASN A 585 -43.48 10.00 -0.26
CA ASN A 585 -42.07 9.60 -0.09
C ASN A 585 -41.45 10.17 1.21
N ALA A 586 -42.27 10.23 2.26
CA ALA A 586 -41.92 10.86 3.52
C ALA A 586 -41.32 9.84 4.51
N ILE A 587 -40.22 10.22 5.14
CA ILE A 587 -39.71 9.52 6.31
C ILE A 587 -40.41 10.09 7.54
N LEU A 588 -41.01 9.20 8.34
CA LEU A 588 -41.85 9.55 9.46
C LEU A 588 -41.15 9.28 10.78
N GLU A 589 -41.38 10.15 11.76
CA GLU A 589 -41.08 9.91 13.16
C GLU A 589 -42.06 8.92 13.79
N ALA A 590 -41.76 8.43 15.00
CA ALA A 590 -42.67 7.56 15.75
C ALA A 590 -44.03 8.20 16.06
N SER A 591 -44.11 9.54 16.06
CA SER A 591 -45.34 10.32 16.21
C SER A 591 -46.25 10.28 14.97
N GLY A 592 -45.73 9.81 13.82
CA GLY A 592 -46.38 9.87 12.52
C GLY A 592 -46.17 11.20 11.77
N GLU A 593 -45.39 12.13 12.33
CA GLU A 593 -45.02 13.37 11.65
C GLU A 593 -43.87 13.14 10.66
N ALA A 594 -43.93 13.77 9.49
CA ALA A 594 -42.86 13.68 8.50
C ALA A 594 -41.63 14.48 8.95
N THR A 595 -40.48 13.83 9.04
CA THR A 595 -39.19 14.46 9.33
C THR A 595 -38.47 14.90 8.06
N HIS A 596 -38.64 14.16 6.97
CA HIS A 596 -38.01 14.44 5.69
C HIS A 596 -38.87 13.94 4.55
N ILE A 597 -38.91 14.69 3.45
CA ILE A 597 -39.55 14.28 2.19
C ILE A 597 -38.44 13.96 1.19
N CYS A 598 -38.39 12.72 0.73
CA CYS A 598 -37.39 12.30 -0.23
C CYS A 598 -37.83 12.67 -1.65
N GLU A 599 -37.09 13.59 -2.26
CA GLU A 599 -37.33 14.02 -3.63
C GLU A 599 -36.26 13.45 -4.58
N ILE A 600 -36.64 13.27 -5.84
CA ILE A 600 -35.72 12.87 -6.90
C ILE A 600 -35.75 13.85 -8.06
N GLU A 601 -34.63 13.98 -8.76
CA GLU A 601 -34.52 14.76 -9.99
C GLU A 601 -34.12 13.87 -11.16
N ALA A 602 -34.90 13.90 -12.23
CA ALA A 602 -34.56 13.21 -13.47
C ALA A 602 -33.38 13.90 -14.17
N ARG A 603 -32.44 13.11 -14.68
CA ARG A 603 -31.32 13.57 -15.50
C ARG A 603 -31.21 12.74 -16.78
N ALA A 604 -30.85 13.41 -17.87
CA ALA A 604 -30.75 12.81 -19.20
C ALA A 604 -32.05 12.13 -19.62
N GLY A 605 -32.02 10.87 -20.06
CA GLY A 605 -33.19 10.14 -20.56
C GLY A 605 -34.03 9.45 -19.48
N ALA A 606 -33.77 9.65 -18.18
CA ALA A 606 -34.58 9.07 -17.12
C ALA A 606 -35.97 9.72 -17.08
N THR A 607 -37.02 8.91 -16.97
CA THR A 607 -38.41 9.38 -16.92
C THR A 607 -39.21 8.63 -15.86
N ILE A 608 -40.35 9.18 -15.47
CA ILE A 608 -41.32 8.48 -14.62
C ILE A 608 -42.35 7.84 -15.56
N ALA A 609 -42.51 6.52 -15.45
CA ALA A 609 -43.50 5.78 -16.21
C ALA A 609 -44.93 6.11 -15.75
N GLU A 610 -45.94 5.78 -16.56
CA GLU A 610 -47.36 6.02 -16.23
C GLU A 610 -47.81 5.35 -14.93
N ASP A 611 -47.14 4.27 -14.53
CA ASP A 611 -47.37 3.56 -13.27
C ASP A 611 -46.60 4.15 -12.07
N GLY A 612 -46.00 5.33 -12.23
CA GLY A 612 -45.29 6.06 -11.18
C GLY A 612 -43.89 5.55 -10.85
N GLN A 613 -43.39 4.54 -11.58
CA GLN A 613 -42.06 3.96 -11.39
C GLN A 613 -40.98 4.75 -12.13
N MET A 614 -39.73 4.68 -11.65
CA MET A 614 -38.60 5.21 -12.41
C MET A 614 -38.34 4.31 -13.62
N GLU A 615 -38.41 4.88 -14.82
CA GLU A 615 -38.01 4.22 -16.07
C GLU A 615 -36.60 4.70 -16.47
N LEU A 616 -35.67 3.76 -16.48
CA LEU A 616 -34.25 3.97 -16.63
C LEU A 616 -33.81 3.31 -17.94
N THR A 617 -33.45 4.09 -18.95
CA THR A 617 -33.01 3.57 -20.27
C THR A 617 -31.72 4.22 -20.78
N ASN A 618 -31.42 5.44 -20.36
CA ASN A 618 -30.17 6.16 -20.62
C ASN A 618 -30.14 7.46 -19.79
N GLY A 619 -30.04 7.33 -18.47
CA GLY A 619 -30.06 8.44 -17.54
C GLY A 619 -30.21 7.97 -16.11
N ALA A 620 -30.22 8.94 -15.19
CA ALA A 620 -30.34 8.66 -13.76
C ALA A 620 -31.37 9.57 -13.09
N PHE A 621 -31.89 9.11 -11.97
CA PHE A 621 -32.47 9.98 -10.95
C PHE A 621 -31.43 10.30 -9.89
N VAL A 622 -31.44 11.53 -9.38
CA VAL A 622 -30.62 11.96 -8.25
C VAL A 622 -31.52 12.24 -7.05
N ALA A 623 -31.23 11.65 -5.89
CA ALA A 623 -31.92 12.01 -4.65
C ALA A 623 -31.53 13.42 -4.21
N LYS A 624 -32.50 14.32 -4.06
CA LYS A 624 -32.27 15.68 -3.55
C LYS A 624 -32.15 15.65 -2.03
N ASN A 625 -31.18 16.37 -1.50
CA ASN A 625 -31.00 16.63 -0.06
C ASN A 625 -30.88 15.37 0.85
N ALA A 626 -30.69 14.18 0.27
CA ALA A 626 -30.56 12.93 1.03
C ALA A 626 -29.11 12.54 1.35
N ALA A 627 -28.15 13.03 0.55
CA ALA A 627 -26.76 12.57 0.58
C ALA A 627 -26.08 12.73 1.95
N ASP A 628 -26.17 13.92 2.56
CA ASP A 628 -25.55 14.19 3.87
C ASP A 628 -26.11 13.28 4.97
N TRP A 629 -27.42 13.03 4.93
CA TRP A 629 -28.08 12.21 5.92
C TRP A 629 -27.74 10.73 5.74
N VAL A 630 -27.79 10.22 4.51
CA VAL A 630 -27.34 8.85 4.19
C VAL A 630 -25.89 8.63 4.62
N LEU A 631 -25.00 9.58 4.31
CA LEU A 631 -23.59 9.52 4.71
C LEU A 631 -23.44 9.44 6.22
N SER A 632 -23.93 10.45 6.94
CA SER A 632 -23.72 10.58 8.38
C SER A 632 -24.34 9.41 9.16
N SER A 633 -25.54 8.98 8.81
CA SER A 633 -26.21 7.86 9.48
C SER A 633 -25.52 6.51 9.21
N CYS A 634 -25.04 6.26 7.99
CA CYS A 634 -24.28 5.04 7.70
C CYS A 634 -22.91 5.05 8.38
N GLN A 635 -22.20 6.19 8.40
CA GLN A 635 -20.93 6.33 9.13
C GLN A 635 -21.09 6.09 10.65
N GLN A 636 -22.18 6.59 11.22
CA GLN A 636 -22.45 6.45 12.66
C GLN A 636 -22.81 5.00 13.04
N SER A 637 -23.58 4.32 12.18
CA SER A 637 -24.09 2.96 12.47
C SER A 637 -23.16 1.85 12.00
N ASN A 638 -22.26 2.14 11.06
CA ASN A 638 -21.48 1.18 10.28
C ASN A 638 -22.34 0.09 9.62
N GLN A 639 -23.59 0.42 9.28
CA GLN A 639 -24.57 -0.49 8.71
C GLN A 639 -25.24 0.14 7.49
N LEU A 640 -25.56 -0.69 6.51
CA LEU A 640 -26.23 -0.26 5.27
C LEU A 640 -27.21 -1.35 4.86
N THR A 641 -28.47 -1.01 4.65
CA THR A 641 -29.39 -1.87 3.90
C THR A 641 -29.94 -1.13 2.70
N ILE A 642 -29.86 -1.74 1.53
CA ILE A 642 -30.50 -1.28 0.29
C ILE A 642 -31.62 -2.26 -0.02
N GLU A 643 -32.85 -1.77 -0.07
CA GLU A 643 -34.04 -2.52 -0.46
C GLU A 643 -34.62 -1.89 -1.73
N CYS A 644 -34.90 -2.68 -2.77
CA CYS A 644 -35.62 -2.20 -3.94
C CYS A 644 -36.45 -3.26 -4.65
N LEU A 645 -37.41 -2.81 -5.45
CA LEU A 645 -38.14 -3.63 -6.42
C LEU A 645 -37.66 -3.29 -7.83
N VAL A 646 -37.08 -4.27 -8.52
CA VAL A 646 -36.49 -4.10 -9.85
C VAL A 646 -37.23 -4.92 -10.88
N THR A 647 -37.41 -4.38 -12.09
CA THR A 647 -37.90 -5.13 -13.26
C THR A 647 -37.07 -4.76 -14.47
N THR A 648 -36.54 -5.74 -15.20
CA THR A 648 -35.78 -5.48 -16.44
C THR A 648 -35.98 -6.61 -17.44
N ASP A 649 -36.04 -6.27 -18.72
CA ASP A 649 -35.97 -7.24 -19.83
C ASP A 649 -34.53 -7.38 -20.37
N ASN A 650 -33.61 -6.50 -19.97
CA ASN A 650 -32.23 -6.51 -20.43
C ASN A 650 -31.35 -7.30 -19.46
N LEU A 651 -31.07 -8.56 -19.82
CA LEU A 651 -30.17 -9.44 -19.07
C LEU A 651 -28.70 -9.37 -19.54
N ASP A 652 -28.38 -8.53 -20.53
CA ASP A 652 -27.03 -8.37 -21.09
C ASP A 652 -26.44 -7.00 -20.73
N GLN A 653 -26.32 -6.76 -19.43
CA GLN A 653 -25.80 -5.51 -18.86
C GLN A 653 -24.31 -5.61 -18.53
N SER A 654 -23.51 -4.62 -18.96
CA SER A 654 -22.08 -4.53 -18.65
C SER A 654 -21.84 -4.09 -17.21
N GLY A 655 -21.51 -5.05 -16.35
CA GLY A 655 -21.54 -4.87 -14.91
C GLY A 655 -20.39 -4.07 -14.27
N PRO A 656 -20.62 -3.44 -13.09
CA PRO A 656 -21.94 -3.23 -12.49
C PRO A 656 -22.65 -2.04 -13.18
N ALA A 657 -23.72 -2.29 -13.91
CA ALA A 657 -24.68 -1.28 -14.38
C ALA A 657 -25.48 -0.77 -13.16
N ARG A 658 -25.71 0.54 -13.04
CA ARG A 658 -26.11 1.19 -11.78
C ARG A 658 -27.62 1.07 -11.51
N ILE A 659 -28.02 0.26 -10.53
CA ILE A 659 -29.41 0.27 -10.04
C ILE A 659 -29.55 1.34 -8.97
N VAL A 660 -28.76 1.22 -7.89
CA VAL A 660 -28.64 2.21 -6.80
C VAL A 660 -27.16 2.44 -6.52
N SER A 661 -26.71 3.70 -6.55
CA SER A 661 -25.30 4.03 -6.36
C SER A 661 -25.14 5.28 -5.51
N PHE A 662 -24.25 5.24 -4.52
CA PHE A 662 -23.82 6.42 -3.78
C PHE A 662 -22.39 6.74 -4.22
N SER A 663 -22.26 7.51 -5.31
CA SER A 663 -21.01 7.64 -6.06
C SER A 663 -20.85 9.00 -6.72
N GLN A 664 -19.60 9.44 -6.82
CA GLN A 664 -19.23 10.63 -7.56
C GLN A 664 -19.03 10.33 -9.05
N ASP A 665 -18.39 9.20 -9.35
CA ASP A 665 -18.04 8.80 -10.71
C ASP A 665 -17.71 7.30 -10.82
N ALA A 666 -17.23 6.87 -11.99
CA ALA A 666 -16.89 5.49 -12.30
C ALA A 666 -15.74 4.91 -11.43
N THR A 667 -15.02 5.75 -10.71
CA THR A 667 -13.84 5.43 -9.88
C THR A 667 -14.02 5.74 -8.39
N ASN A 668 -15.03 6.52 -7.99
CA ASN A 668 -15.23 6.95 -6.62
C ASN A 668 -16.67 6.65 -6.16
N ARG A 669 -16.82 5.77 -5.18
CA ARG A 669 -18.12 5.35 -4.64
C ARG A 669 -18.05 4.93 -3.19
N ASN A 670 -19.13 5.15 -2.47
CA ASN A 670 -19.36 4.54 -1.17
C ASN A 670 -20.02 3.17 -1.34
N PHE A 671 -21.02 3.04 -2.21
CA PHE A 671 -21.57 1.73 -2.57
C PHE A 671 -22.24 1.73 -3.95
N THR A 672 -22.44 0.53 -4.49
CA THR A 672 -23.29 0.27 -5.65
C THR A 672 -24.01 -1.06 -5.47
N LEU A 673 -25.33 -1.05 -5.62
CA LEU A 673 -26.13 -2.19 -6.07
C LEU A 673 -26.36 -2.04 -7.57
N GLY A 674 -25.94 -3.04 -8.33
CA GLY A 674 -26.01 -3.02 -9.79
C GLY A 674 -26.38 -4.36 -10.40
N GLN A 675 -26.28 -4.44 -11.71
CA GLN A 675 -26.46 -5.66 -12.49
C GLN A 675 -25.21 -5.97 -13.33
N ALA A 676 -24.85 -7.25 -13.41
CA ALA A 676 -23.80 -7.78 -14.27
C ALA A 676 -24.34 -9.03 -14.98
N GLY A 677 -24.57 -8.95 -16.30
CA GLY A 677 -25.32 -9.98 -17.00
C GLY A 677 -26.70 -10.19 -16.36
N ASN A 678 -27.04 -11.43 -16.02
CA ASN A 678 -28.32 -11.78 -15.37
C ASN A 678 -28.23 -11.86 -13.83
N ARG A 679 -27.21 -11.27 -13.20
CA ARG A 679 -27.01 -11.30 -11.75
C ARG A 679 -26.97 -9.90 -11.17
N PHE A 680 -27.33 -9.78 -9.90
CA PHE A 680 -27.02 -8.58 -9.12
C PHE A 680 -25.53 -8.52 -8.81
N ALA A 681 -24.98 -7.31 -8.73
CA ALA A 681 -23.58 -7.05 -8.43
C ALA A 681 -23.46 -5.98 -7.33
N VAL A 682 -22.58 -6.20 -6.36
CA VAL A 682 -22.42 -5.30 -5.20
C VAL A 682 -20.99 -4.81 -5.10
N ARG A 683 -20.87 -3.54 -4.71
CA ARG A 683 -19.64 -2.93 -4.21
C ARG A 683 -19.96 -2.10 -2.98
N ILE A 684 -19.19 -2.22 -1.91
CA ILE A 684 -19.29 -1.38 -0.72
C ILE A 684 -17.87 -0.96 -0.32
N ARG A 685 -17.68 0.34 -0.11
CA ARG A 685 -16.41 0.93 0.31
C ARG A 685 -16.25 0.72 1.81
N THR A 686 -15.11 0.21 2.22
CA THR A 686 -14.61 0.18 3.59
C THR A 686 -13.13 0.58 3.55
N PRO A 687 -12.45 0.78 4.68
CA PRO A 687 -10.99 0.98 4.71
C PRO A 687 -10.19 -0.12 4.00
N ARG A 688 -10.73 -1.34 3.88
CA ARG A 688 -10.04 -2.44 3.22
C ARG A 688 -10.26 -2.49 1.71
N THR A 689 -11.14 -1.65 1.18
CA THR A 689 -11.42 -1.54 -0.25
C THR A 689 -10.98 -0.17 -0.76
N GLY A 690 -10.44 -0.07 -1.97
CA GLY A 690 -10.05 1.24 -2.53
C GLY A 690 -11.25 2.20 -2.73
N ALA A 691 -10.99 3.44 -3.16
CA ALA A 691 -12.05 4.47 -3.35
C ALA A 691 -13.20 4.05 -4.29
N ASN A 692 -12.95 3.09 -5.20
CA ASN A 692 -13.96 2.51 -6.09
C ASN A 692 -14.68 1.28 -5.50
N ALA A 693 -14.46 0.99 -4.21
CA ALA A 693 -14.85 -0.25 -3.54
C ALA A 693 -14.33 -1.52 -4.23
N GLN A 694 -13.09 -1.46 -4.75
CA GLN A 694 -12.39 -2.59 -5.37
C GLN A 694 -11.80 -3.52 -4.30
N GLY A 695 -11.84 -4.83 -4.57
CA GLY A 695 -11.36 -5.89 -3.68
C GLY A 695 -12.44 -6.54 -2.83
N GLY A 696 -13.69 -6.07 -2.92
CA GLY A 696 -14.85 -6.59 -2.18
C GLY A 696 -16.07 -6.86 -3.07
N GLU A 697 -15.94 -6.77 -4.38
CA GLU A 697 -17.05 -7.01 -5.31
C GLU A 697 -17.46 -8.47 -5.41
N PHE A 698 -18.76 -8.72 -5.53
CA PHE A 698 -19.30 -10.03 -5.84
C PHE A 698 -20.64 -9.90 -6.56
N SER A 699 -21.09 -11.01 -7.16
CA SER A 699 -22.40 -11.10 -7.80
C SER A 699 -23.28 -12.16 -7.16
N PHE A 700 -24.57 -11.90 -7.01
CA PHE A 700 -25.52 -12.77 -6.31
C PHE A 700 -26.88 -12.83 -7.03
N GLY A 701 -27.69 -13.81 -6.68
CA GLY A 701 -29.04 -13.98 -7.23
C GLY A 701 -29.08 -14.23 -8.74
N THR A 702 -30.30 -14.33 -9.28
CA THR A 702 -30.56 -14.39 -10.73
C THR A 702 -31.76 -13.51 -11.02
N ILE A 703 -31.63 -12.69 -12.05
CA ILE A 703 -32.68 -11.79 -12.52
C ILE A 703 -33.40 -12.49 -13.68
N GLU A 704 -34.74 -12.54 -13.60
CA GLU A 704 -35.60 -13.05 -14.65
C GLU A 704 -36.16 -11.90 -15.48
N ALA A 705 -36.10 -12.01 -16.81
CA ALA A 705 -36.58 -10.96 -17.71
C ALA A 705 -38.07 -10.66 -17.47
N GLY A 706 -38.40 -9.37 -17.32
CA GLY A 706 -39.77 -8.86 -17.19
C GLY A 706 -40.46 -9.18 -15.85
N LYS A 707 -39.79 -9.88 -14.93
CA LYS A 707 -40.35 -10.25 -13.63
C LYS A 707 -39.93 -9.25 -12.54
N PRO A 708 -40.89 -8.63 -11.82
CA PRO A 708 -40.57 -7.85 -10.62
C PRO A 708 -39.83 -8.72 -9.60
N THR A 709 -38.66 -8.26 -9.19
CA THR A 709 -37.77 -8.97 -8.28
C THR A 709 -37.50 -8.07 -7.07
N HIS A 710 -37.83 -8.54 -5.88
CA HIS A 710 -37.53 -7.82 -4.64
C HIS A 710 -36.13 -8.19 -4.18
N VAL A 711 -35.28 -7.19 -3.97
CA VAL A 711 -33.89 -7.40 -3.58
C VAL A 711 -33.55 -6.59 -2.34
N ILE A 712 -32.87 -7.23 -1.40
CA ILE A 712 -32.31 -6.57 -0.22
C ILE A 712 -30.83 -6.92 -0.14
N VAL A 713 -29.97 -5.91 -0.02
CA VAL A 713 -28.56 -6.06 0.33
C VAL A 713 -28.34 -5.40 1.68
N SER A 714 -28.00 -6.17 2.71
CA SER A 714 -27.79 -5.70 4.06
C SER A 714 -26.37 -5.99 4.52
N TYR A 715 -25.67 -4.94 4.93
CA TYR A 715 -24.33 -4.96 5.50
C TYR A 715 -24.41 -4.70 7.00
N PHE A 716 -23.71 -5.55 7.72
CA PHE A 716 -23.34 -5.43 9.12
C PHE A 716 -21.81 -5.52 9.17
N PRO A 717 -21.08 -4.83 10.06
CA PRO A 717 -19.62 -4.86 10.06
C PRO A 717 -19.04 -6.27 9.86
N GLY A 718 -18.28 -6.44 8.77
CA GLY A 718 -17.65 -7.70 8.41
C GLY A 718 -18.55 -8.75 7.76
N ASN A 719 -19.83 -8.46 7.49
CA ASN A 719 -20.79 -9.42 6.95
C ASN A 719 -21.81 -8.78 6.03
N ILE A 720 -22.07 -9.45 4.92
CA ILE A 720 -23.09 -9.04 3.96
C ILE A 720 -24.10 -10.15 3.74
N TYR A 721 -25.36 -9.78 3.64
CA TYR A 721 -26.49 -10.65 3.42
C TYR A 721 -27.29 -10.11 2.25
N CYS A 722 -27.53 -10.96 1.26
CA CYS A 722 -28.32 -10.60 0.10
C CYS A 722 -29.53 -11.51 -0.01
N TYR A 723 -30.70 -10.89 -0.10
CA TYR A 723 -31.98 -11.56 -0.21
C TYR A 723 -32.60 -11.25 -1.56
N VAL A 724 -33.20 -12.28 -2.16
CA VAL A 724 -34.02 -12.14 -3.37
C VAL A 724 -35.36 -12.79 -3.09
N ASP A 725 -36.44 -12.04 -3.31
CA ASP A 725 -37.82 -12.47 -3.05
C ASP A 725 -38.00 -13.04 -1.63
N GLY A 726 -37.39 -12.35 -0.65
CA GLY A 726 -37.44 -12.69 0.78
C GLY A 726 -36.58 -13.89 1.20
N ALA A 727 -35.89 -14.56 0.27
CA ALA A 727 -35.00 -15.68 0.57
C ALA A 727 -33.55 -15.21 0.61
N LEU A 728 -32.77 -15.68 1.61
CA LEU A 728 -31.33 -15.47 1.65
C LEU A 728 -30.67 -16.25 0.51
N VAL A 729 -30.03 -15.56 -0.42
CA VAL A 729 -29.35 -16.17 -1.57
C VAL A 729 -27.83 -16.02 -1.52
N TYR A 730 -27.32 -15.12 -0.66
CA TYR A 730 -25.91 -14.97 -0.40
C TYR A 730 -25.68 -14.44 1.02
N SER A 731 -24.71 -15.01 1.71
CA SER A 731 -24.11 -14.43 2.91
C SER A 731 -22.60 -14.61 2.84
N GLY A 732 -21.83 -13.61 3.23
CA GLY A 732 -20.38 -13.72 3.22
C GLY A 732 -19.69 -12.64 4.03
N SER A 733 -18.42 -12.87 4.32
CA SER A 733 -17.55 -11.98 5.07
C SER A 733 -16.48 -11.32 4.19
N GLY A 734 -16.66 -11.34 2.86
CA GLY A 734 -15.67 -10.81 1.90
C GLY A 734 -15.52 -9.28 1.91
N ILE A 735 -16.46 -8.55 2.52
CA ILE A 735 -16.36 -7.10 2.73
C ILE A 735 -16.20 -6.87 4.23
N GLN A 736 -15.09 -6.25 4.62
CA GLN A 736 -14.66 -6.08 6.00
C GLN A 736 -14.35 -4.62 6.31
N GLY A 737 -14.72 -4.14 7.50
CA GLY A 737 -14.38 -2.81 8.00
C GLY A 737 -15.58 -1.89 8.24
N GLU A 738 -15.29 -0.65 8.59
CA GLU A 738 -16.27 0.39 8.91
C GLU A 738 -16.56 1.29 7.70
N PHE A 739 -17.45 2.27 7.86
CA PHE A 739 -17.79 3.26 6.82
C PHE A 739 -17.13 4.62 7.06
N ASN A 740 -16.16 4.71 7.98
CA ASN A 740 -15.45 5.95 8.32
C ASN A 740 -14.76 6.64 7.12
N ASN A 741 -14.46 5.90 6.04
CA ASN A 741 -13.86 6.40 4.82
C ASN A 741 -14.87 6.74 3.71
N TRP A 742 -16.17 6.76 4.03
CA TRP A 742 -17.19 7.24 3.10
C TRP A 742 -17.13 8.76 2.96
N GLU A 743 -17.40 9.24 1.75
CA GLU A 743 -17.37 10.67 1.40
C GLU A 743 -18.74 11.16 0.93
N LEU A 744 -18.96 12.47 0.91
CA LEU A 744 -20.22 13.03 0.43
C LEU A 744 -20.32 12.94 -1.09
N TYR A 745 -21.14 12.02 -1.58
CA TYR A 745 -21.42 11.82 -3.00
C TYR A 745 -22.90 11.97 -3.32
N PRO A 746 -23.30 12.11 -4.60
CA PRO A 746 -24.69 11.97 -4.99
C PRO A 746 -25.22 10.55 -4.79
N LEU A 747 -26.47 10.42 -4.32
CA LEU A 747 -27.23 9.18 -4.37
C LEU A 747 -28.01 9.13 -5.69
N LEU A 748 -27.71 8.12 -6.50
CA LEU A 748 -28.10 7.97 -7.90
C LEU A 748 -28.87 6.68 -8.14
N PHE A 749 -29.82 6.73 -9.05
CA PHE A 749 -30.59 5.58 -9.51
C PHE A 749 -30.54 5.49 -11.03
N GLY A 750 -30.02 4.39 -11.58
CA GLY A 750 -30.03 4.11 -13.03
C GLY A 750 -28.75 4.38 -13.82
N ASP A 751 -27.90 5.34 -13.44
CA ASP A 751 -26.63 5.59 -14.14
C ASP A 751 -25.60 6.24 -13.19
N GLU A 752 -24.35 6.35 -13.66
CA GLU A 752 -23.26 7.07 -13.02
C GLU A 752 -23.39 8.60 -13.25
N ALA A 753 -22.85 9.43 -12.36
CA ALA A 753 -22.93 10.89 -12.54
C ALA A 753 -22.24 11.39 -13.82
N SER A 754 -21.23 10.68 -14.31
CA SER A 754 -20.55 10.97 -15.58
C SER A 754 -21.10 10.18 -16.78
N GLY A 755 -22.09 9.31 -16.56
CA GLY A 755 -22.66 8.40 -17.56
C GLY A 755 -21.85 7.14 -17.84
N GLY A 756 -22.36 6.30 -18.75
CA GLY A 756 -21.63 5.15 -19.32
C GLY A 756 -21.65 3.87 -18.48
N ARG A 757 -22.52 3.79 -17.47
CA ARG A 757 -22.80 2.58 -16.67
C ARG A 757 -24.31 2.44 -16.46
N ASP A 758 -25.07 2.78 -17.48
CA ASP A 758 -26.52 2.86 -17.49
C ASP A 758 -27.15 1.49 -17.26
N TRP A 759 -28.13 1.45 -16.38
CA TRP A 759 -28.98 0.32 -16.13
C TRP A 759 -30.32 0.52 -16.81
N HIS A 760 -30.79 -0.53 -17.50
CA HIS A 760 -32.02 -0.49 -18.27
C HIS A 760 -33.10 -1.27 -17.54
N GLY A 761 -34.19 -0.61 -17.15
CA GLY A 761 -35.31 -1.25 -16.49
C GLY A 761 -36.21 -0.26 -15.74
N LYS A 762 -37.10 -0.83 -14.92
CA LYS A 762 -37.96 -0.10 -14.00
C LYS A 762 -37.51 -0.31 -12.57
N LEU A 763 -37.43 0.77 -11.81
CA LEU A 763 -37.08 0.77 -10.39
C LEU A 763 -38.20 1.43 -9.57
N SER A 764 -38.67 0.75 -8.53
CA SER A 764 -39.64 1.28 -7.58
C SER A 764 -39.37 0.76 -6.18
N ARG A 765 -40.05 1.33 -5.17
CA ARG A 765 -39.96 0.90 -3.76
C ARG A 765 -38.52 0.79 -3.28
N VAL A 766 -37.76 1.87 -3.42
CA VAL A 766 -36.40 1.99 -2.93
C VAL A 766 -36.43 2.47 -1.48
N ALA A 767 -35.85 1.69 -0.58
CA ALA A 767 -35.61 2.11 0.80
C ALA A 767 -34.15 1.87 1.15
N ILE A 768 -33.51 2.86 1.77
CA ILE A 768 -32.16 2.73 2.29
C ILE A 768 -32.20 2.91 3.79
N TYR A 769 -31.55 2.00 4.51
CA TYR A 769 -31.47 2.03 5.96
C TYR A 769 -30.02 2.10 6.43
N SER A 770 -29.79 2.84 7.52
CA SER A 770 -28.55 2.80 8.30
C SER A 770 -28.62 1.76 9.42
N ARG A 771 -29.24 0.61 9.14
CA ARG A 771 -29.34 -0.53 10.05
C ARG A 771 -29.39 -1.84 9.27
N PHE A 772 -29.05 -2.91 9.95
CA PHE A 772 -29.14 -4.26 9.43
C PHE A 772 -30.61 -4.72 9.30
N VAL A 773 -30.86 -5.55 8.28
CA VAL A 773 -32.11 -6.28 8.04
C VAL A 773 -31.78 -7.76 7.95
N GLY A 774 -32.26 -8.52 8.94
CA GLY A 774 -32.09 -9.96 9.02
C GLY A 774 -33.12 -10.75 8.20
N LEU A 775 -32.95 -12.08 8.17
CA LEU A 775 -33.78 -13.00 7.38
C LEU A 775 -35.28 -12.89 7.64
N GLU A 776 -35.70 -12.83 8.90
CA GLU A 776 -37.12 -12.76 9.26
C GLU A 776 -37.79 -11.48 8.75
N GLU A 777 -37.09 -10.35 8.92
CA GLU A 777 -37.57 -9.06 8.43
C GLU A 777 -37.57 -9.01 6.91
N ALA A 778 -36.51 -9.50 6.23
CA ALA A 778 -36.45 -9.58 4.77
C ALA A 778 -37.61 -10.41 4.18
N ALA A 779 -37.92 -11.56 4.79
CA ALA A 779 -39.04 -12.40 4.38
C ALA A 779 -40.40 -11.70 4.59
N GLN A 780 -40.55 -10.92 5.67
CA GLN A 780 -41.76 -10.13 5.90
C GLN A 780 -41.88 -8.96 4.93
N LYS A 781 -40.77 -8.27 4.64
CA LYS A 781 -40.69 -7.18 3.66
C LYS A 781 -41.12 -7.63 2.27
N PHE A 782 -40.68 -8.82 1.85
CA PHE A 782 -41.13 -9.41 0.59
C PHE A 782 -42.64 -9.67 0.53
N LYS A 783 -43.29 -10.03 1.64
CA LYS A 783 -44.75 -10.22 1.63
C LYS A 783 -45.51 -8.93 1.33
N MET A 784 -44.94 -7.77 1.69
CA MET A 784 -45.51 -6.45 1.37
C MET A 784 -45.21 -6.01 -0.07
N SER A 785 -44.20 -6.62 -0.71
CA SER A 785 -43.84 -6.27 -2.07
C SER A 785 -44.73 -6.95 -3.11
N LYS A 786 -45.42 -8.04 -2.72
CA LYS A 786 -46.54 -8.67 -3.45
C LYS A 786 -47.82 -7.86 -3.36
#